data_AF-A0A433DDY7-F1
#
_entry.id   AF-A0A433DDY7-F1
#
_cell.length_a   1.000
_cell.length_b   1.000
_cell.length_c   1.000
_cell.angle_alpha   90.00
_cell.angle_beta   90.00
_cell.angle_gamma   90.00
#
_symmetry.space_group_name_H-M   'P 1'
#
loop_
_entity.id
_entity.type
_entity.pdbx_description
1 polymer ?
#
loop_
_entity_poly.entity_id
_entity_poly.type
_entity_poly.pdbx_seq_one_letter_code
_entity_poly.pdbx_strand_id
1 'polypeptide(L)'
;MSDLRFDNRVVIVTGAGGGLGKAYALFFGARGASVVVNDLGVSRSGDGTSTSAADVVVEEIRKAGGKAVANYNSVEDGDKIVETAMKAFNRVDIIINNAGILRDKSFARMTDADWDLIQAVHVKGSYKVTKAAWDIFKKQKFGRIIMTASAAGVYGNFGQSNYSAAKLALASFSSTLAKEGAKDNIHCNTIAPMAASRIPPLLLTNRHPTITTTITITTTITITTTITITTTPSPPRTESIMPPDVLAALKPEYVAPLVAYLCHETTKENGGLFEVGAGFVAKLRWERSRGAVFKADDTFSPAAVGAKWGEITDFSNPEYPSSVTDTDFLSLLEQAKNLAANPKVAPLTYDGKVAIVTGAGGGLGRAYSLLLARLGCAVVVNDLGGSATGQGSDSRAADKVVEEIRQAGGKAVANYDSVEDGDKVVETAIKAFGRVDIVVNNAGILRDKSFARMTDGDWDLVHRVHLRGTYKGVWIKSCLKEEGCSYQGRLATFPETEVRSRYQHGVRRWPVRQLRPSELQRRYVKALTDRVLNTMVTYSKCRLSYKFIAKLGIVGLTKTLAIEGKKNNILVNVIAPNAGTRMTATVMPPEMVEAFKPEYVAPLIAFLGHESCPESGSIFEVGSGWIAKVRWQRSGGVGFSSSQPLLPEQIAKRWSDIVNFNDGRATHPTSTQEAFQQFMDNFANSAVSEPTKKEDGLDIEAAKKLTFDPMEFSYSERDVILYALGVGAKRTDLHLVYENAENFTVLPTFGVIPSFAAMNAVPFGDFLPSFNPQFLSLRKPIPTSGKFNSKARVIDILDKGKGASVVIGVSTTDESGDVLFDNEFTLFIRGIGGFGGKKTGEDRGAATATNNPPNRPPDAVVREKTAEDQAALYRLSGDYNPLHIDPSMSKMVTNMSLLSLQGGFDVPILHGLASFGIAGKHVLATYGKNDSASFKTIKARFAKHVFPGETLETQMWREGNKIIFQVRVVERDTIAISNAAVELAGTSDAAAAAATGSPAVAPSGGIAVDGFQSSAIFGQIKDNINATSSAERKAQVGKIKAVFQMDITNKDGKAQSWYIDLKNGEGDVGLGKPAKGKPDCTIAINDADFVEMAAGKLNTQKAFMQGKIKVEYGFHVILGSVT
;
A
#
# COMPACT_ATOMS: atom_id res chain seq x y z
N MET A 1 -2.66 -25.86 -22.17
CA MET A 1 -2.16 -26.72 -21.07
C MET A 1 -3.17 -27.82 -20.86
N SER A 2 -2.71 -29.05 -20.62
CA SER A 2 -3.58 -30.14 -20.17
C SER A 2 -4.17 -29.81 -18.79
N ASP A 3 -5.32 -30.39 -18.47
CA ASP A 3 -5.97 -30.26 -17.15
C ASP A 3 -5.02 -30.72 -16.03
N LEU A 4 -4.88 -29.94 -14.95
CA LEU A 4 -4.07 -30.25 -13.77
C LEU A 4 -4.81 -31.27 -12.91
N ARG A 5 -4.32 -32.50 -12.94
CA ARG A 5 -4.90 -33.67 -12.29
C ARG A 5 -4.10 -34.06 -11.05
N PHE A 6 -4.77 -34.70 -10.10
CA PHE A 6 -4.17 -35.25 -8.87
C PHE A 6 -4.37 -36.76 -8.77
N ASP A 7 -4.44 -37.43 -9.92
CA ASP A 7 -4.56 -38.88 -9.99
C ASP A 7 -3.47 -39.57 -9.19
N ASN A 8 -3.85 -40.59 -8.42
CA ASN A 8 -2.98 -41.36 -7.54
C ASN A 8 -2.32 -40.56 -6.40
N ARG A 9 -2.73 -39.30 -6.17
CA ARG A 9 -2.31 -38.51 -5.00
C ARG A 9 -3.28 -38.68 -3.84
N VAL A 10 -2.74 -38.73 -2.63
CA VAL A 10 -3.52 -38.75 -1.39
C VAL A 10 -3.42 -37.40 -0.68
N VAL A 11 -4.57 -36.81 -0.38
CA VAL A 11 -4.70 -35.46 0.21
C VAL A 11 -5.35 -35.57 1.58
N ILE A 12 -4.69 -35.07 2.62
CA ILE A 12 -5.29 -34.86 3.93
C ILE A 12 -5.77 -33.40 4.01
N VAL A 13 -7.06 -33.20 4.27
CA VAL A 13 -7.64 -31.87 4.51
C VAL A 13 -8.17 -31.81 5.94
N THR A 14 -7.59 -30.92 6.74
CA THR A 14 -8.01 -30.72 8.14
C THR A 14 -9.11 -29.66 8.25
N GLY A 15 -10.09 -29.87 9.13
CA GLY A 15 -11.28 -29.01 9.25
C GLY A 15 -12.13 -29.03 7.98
N ALA A 16 -12.33 -30.22 7.41
CA ALA A 16 -12.90 -30.41 6.08
C ALA A 16 -14.42 -30.67 6.07
N GLY A 17 -15.09 -30.62 7.21
CA GLY A 17 -16.55 -30.82 7.30
C GLY A 17 -17.38 -29.61 6.87
N GLY A 18 -16.75 -28.48 6.51
CA GLY A 18 -17.44 -27.30 5.99
C GLY A 18 -16.49 -26.19 5.51
N GLY A 19 -17.04 -25.11 4.94
CA GLY A 19 -16.28 -23.94 4.50
C GLY A 19 -15.14 -24.27 3.52
N LEU A 20 -13.99 -23.63 3.70
CA LEU A 20 -12.79 -23.80 2.86
C LEU A 20 -12.31 -25.26 2.81
N GLY A 21 -12.28 -25.95 3.95
CA GLY A 21 -11.82 -27.34 4.00
C GLY A 21 -12.71 -28.28 3.17
N LYS A 22 -14.04 -28.11 3.25
CA LYS A 22 -14.97 -28.86 2.39
C LYS A 22 -14.73 -28.55 0.92
N ALA A 23 -14.58 -27.28 0.56
CA ALA A 23 -14.32 -26.87 -0.83
C ALA A 23 -13.03 -27.48 -1.38
N TYR A 24 -11.95 -27.51 -0.59
CA TYR A 24 -10.71 -28.20 -0.98
C TYR A 24 -10.92 -29.69 -1.15
N ALA A 25 -11.58 -30.37 -0.20
CA ALA A 25 -11.82 -31.80 -0.27
C ALA A 25 -12.61 -32.21 -1.52
N LEU A 26 -13.70 -31.48 -1.81
CA LEU A 26 -14.49 -31.69 -3.03
C LEU A 26 -13.69 -31.41 -4.30
N PHE A 27 -12.93 -30.30 -4.33
CA PHE A 27 -12.12 -29.92 -5.48
C PHE A 27 -11.05 -30.97 -5.80
N PHE A 28 -10.26 -31.40 -4.82
CA PHE A 28 -9.23 -32.42 -5.01
C PHE A 28 -9.84 -33.78 -5.37
N GLY A 29 -10.97 -34.15 -4.76
CA GLY A 29 -11.70 -35.37 -5.12
C GLY A 29 -12.16 -35.37 -6.58
N ALA A 30 -12.73 -34.25 -7.06
CA ALA A 30 -13.13 -34.08 -8.47
C ALA A 30 -11.92 -34.12 -9.43
N ARG A 31 -10.75 -33.69 -8.98
CA ARG A 31 -9.49 -33.74 -9.74
C ARG A 31 -8.71 -35.07 -9.58
N GLY A 32 -9.34 -36.12 -9.05
CA GLY A 32 -8.79 -37.49 -9.04
C GLY A 32 -8.00 -37.90 -7.79
N ALA A 33 -7.87 -37.02 -6.81
CA ALA A 33 -7.19 -37.36 -5.57
C ALA A 33 -8.03 -38.31 -4.70
N SER A 34 -7.34 -39.11 -3.89
CA SER A 34 -7.96 -39.81 -2.76
C SER A 34 -7.89 -38.91 -1.52
N VAL A 35 -9.03 -38.61 -0.90
CA VAL A 35 -9.12 -37.54 0.11
C VAL A 35 -9.39 -38.11 1.50
N VAL A 36 -8.58 -37.72 2.49
CA VAL A 36 -8.89 -37.89 3.91
C VAL A 36 -9.57 -36.62 4.40
N VAL A 37 -10.85 -36.72 4.70
CA VAL A 37 -11.68 -35.62 5.20
C VAL A 37 -11.64 -35.64 6.72
N ASN A 38 -10.78 -34.81 7.30
CA ASN A 38 -10.66 -34.71 8.76
C ASN A 38 -11.56 -33.59 9.31
N ASP A 39 -12.49 -33.91 10.20
CA ASP A 39 -13.24 -32.92 10.98
C ASP A 39 -13.62 -33.50 12.36
N LEU A 40 -13.27 -32.77 13.42
CA LEU A 40 -13.61 -33.15 14.80
C LEU A 40 -15.13 -32.98 15.09
N GLY A 41 -15.84 -32.23 14.24
CA GLY A 41 -17.27 -31.99 14.41
C GLY A 41 -17.60 -30.88 15.40
N VAL A 42 -16.64 -30.00 15.70
CA VAL A 42 -16.80 -28.88 16.62
C VAL A 42 -17.39 -27.64 15.94
N SER A 43 -18.02 -26.76 16.73
CA SER A 43 -18.50 -25.45 16.28
C SER A 43 -17.35 -24.50 15.89
N ARG A 44 -17.66 -23.29 15.38
CA ARG A 44 -16.67 -22.22 15.15
C ARG A 44 -15.92 -21.84 16.43
N SER A 45 -16.63 -21.94 17.55
CA SER A 45 -16.09 -21.76 18.88
C SER A 45 -15.53 -23.08 19.43
N GLY A 46 -15.26 -24.11 18.64
CA GLY A 46 -14.62 -25.33 19.16
C GLY A 46 -15.48 -26.15 20.14
N ASP A 47 -16.78 -25.87 20.26
CA ASP A 47 -17.69 -26.54 21.20
C ASP A 47 -18.46 -27.68 20.51
N GLY A 48 -18.77 -28.75 21.24
CA GLY A 48 -19.54 -29.92 20.76
C GLY A 48 -18.73 -30.92 19.93
N THR A 49 -19.29 -32.09 19.64
CA THR A 49 -18.65 -33.12 18.79
C THR A 49 -19.70 -33.82 17.93
N SER A 50 -19.70 -33.58 16.62
CA SER A 50 -20.59 -34.25 15.66
C SER A 50 -19.79 -34.88 14.51
N THR A 51 -19.66 -36.20 14.49
CA THR A 51 -18.91 -36.94 13.45
C THR A 51 -19.52 -36.79 12.05
N SER A 52 -20.81 -36.46 11.96
CA SER A 52 -21.56 -36.38 10.70
C SER A 52 -21.01 -35.39 9.67
N ALA A 53 -20.27 -34.35 10.09
CA ALA A 53 -19.80 -33.33 9.15
C ALA A 53 -18.74 -33.87 8.18
N ALA A 54 -17.83 -34.73 8.64
CA ALA A 54 -16.84 -35.37 7.76
C ALA A 54 -17.51 -36.41 6.84
N ASP A 55 -18.45 -37.18 7.38
CA ASP A 55 -19.17 -38.22 6.64
C ASP A 55 -19.95 -37.65 5.46
N VAL A 56 -20.66 -36.54 5.66
CA VAL A 56 -21.41 -35.86 4.59
C VAL A 56 -20.51 -35.51 3.41
N VAL A 57 -19.32 -34.96 3.68
CA VAL A 57 -18.38 -34.57 2.61
C VAL A 57 -17.77 -35.79 1.92
N VAL A 58 -17.48 -36.86 2.67
CA VAL A 58 -17.01 -38.13 2.10
C VAL A 58 -18.05 -38.74 1.16
N GLU A 59 -19.31 -38.75 1.55
CA GLU A 59 -20.40 -39.28 0.72
C GLU A 59 -20.64 -38.41 -0.51
N GLU A 60 -20.51 -37.08 -0.41
CA GLU A 60 -20.53 -36.19 -1.57
C GLU A 60 -19.41 -36.52 -2.58
N ILE A 61 -18.18 -36.74 -2.10
CA ILE A 61 -17.05 -37.12 -2.97
C ILE A 61 -17.29 -38.48 -3.63
N ARG A 62 -17.74 -39.48 -2.86
CA ARG A 62 -18.01 -40.84 -3.37
C ARG A 62 -19.13 -40.85 -4.39
N LYS A 63 -20.21 -40.11 -4.14
CA LYS A 63 -21.35 -39.97 -5.07
C LYS A 63 -20.93 -39.30 -6.38
N ALA A 64 -19.95 -38.40 -6.34
CA ALA A 64 -19.34 -37.80 -7.53
C ALA A 64 -18.29 -38.70 -8.22
N GLY A 65 -18.09 -39.94 -7.76
CA GLY A 65 -17.14 -40.91 -8.33
C GLY A 65 -15.71 -40.80 -7.81
N GLY A 66 -15.45 -39.95 -6.81
CA GLY A 66 -14.16 -39.80 -6.16
C GLY A 66 -13.90 -40.81 -5.03
N LYS A 67 -12.69 -40.79 -4.47
CA LYS A 67 -12.29 -41.66 -3.35
C LYS A 67 -12.09 -40.82 -2.09
N ALA A 68 -12.79 -41.15 -1.02
CA ALA A 68 -12.61 -40.46 0.26
C ALA A 68 -12.85 -41.36 1.48
N VAL A 69 -12.24 -40.98 2.61
CA VAL A 69 -12.43 -41.58 3.94
C VAL A 69 -12.52 -40.48 4.99
N ALA A 70 -13.39 -40.65 5.98
CA ALA A 70 -13.55 -39.71 7.08
C ALA A 70 -12.50 -39.94 8.16
N ASN A 71 -12.12 -38.87 8.86
CA ASN A 71 -11.35 -38.93 10.09
C ASN A 71 -11.95 -37.94 11.11
N TYR A 72 -12.09 -38.38 12.36
CA TYR A 72 -12.74 -37.61 13.43
C TYR A 72 -11.80 -37.18 14.55
N ASN A 73 -10.49 -37.34 14.37
CA ASN A 73 -9.52 -37.04 15.42
C ASN A 73 -9.29 -35.53 15.53
N SER A 74 -8.88 -35.10 16.73
CA SER A 74 -8.33 -33.75 16.90
C SER A 74 -7.07 -33.62 16.04
N VAL A 75 -6.82 -32.42 15.50
CA VAL A 75 -5.56 -32.12 14.80
C VAL A 75 -4.33 -32.22 15.71
N GLU A 76 -4.52 -32.23 17.02
CA GLU A 76 -3.46 -32.53 18.00
C GLU A 76 -2.99 -34.00 17.94
N ASP A 77 -3.86 -34.91 17.47
CA ASP A 77 -3.60 -36.32 17.24
C ASP A 77 -3.21 -36.58 15.76
N GLY A 78 -2.29 -35.76 15.25
CA GLY A 78 -1.91 -35.78 13.82
C GLY A 78 -1.39 -37.13 13.31
N ASP A 79 -0.83 -37.96 14.17
CA ASP A 79 -0.43 -39.34 13.89
C ASP A 79 -1.62 -40.22 13.50
N LYS A 80 -2.74 -40.14 14.23
CA LYS A 80 -3.97 -40.89 13.92
C LYS A 80 -4.61 -40.45 12.60
N ILE A 81 -4.47 -39.17 12.26
CA ILE A 81 -4.94 -38.61 10.99
C ILE A 81 -4.13 -39.19 9.82
N VAL A 82 -2.80 -39.17 9.94
CA VAL A 82 -1.90 -39.76 8.93
C VAL A 82 -2.05 -41.28 8.86
N GLU A 83 -2.25 -41.96 10.00
CA GLU A 83 -2.53 -43.40 10.05
C GLU A 83 -3.79 -43.77 9.25
N THR A 84 -4.82 -42.94 9.28
CA THR A 84 -6.03 -43.12 8.47
C THR A 84 -5.72 -43.06 6.98
N ALA A 85 -4.91 -42.10 6.55
CA ALA A 85 -4.46 -42.01 5.15
C ALA A 85 -3.68 -43.27 4.73
N MET A 86 -2.77 -43.73 5.59
CA MET A 86 -1.97 -44.93 5.33
C MET A 86 -2.81 -46.20 5.32
N LYS A 87 -3.79 -46.35 6.21
CA LYS A 87 -4.70 -47.50 6.23
C LYS A 87 -5.61 -47.55 5.00
N ALA A 88 -6.17 -46.40 4.60
CA ALA A 88 -7.13 -46.35 3.50
C ALA A 88 -6.46 -46.37 2.11
N PHE A 89 -5.30 -45.73 1.97
CA PHE A 89 -4.70 -45.46 0.66
C PHE A 89 -3.20 -45.81 0.58
N ASN A 90 -2.58 -46.25 1.68
CA ASN A 90 -1.16 -46.61 1.79
C ASN A 90 -0.18 -45.52 1.33
N ARG A 91 -0.60 -44.26 1.41
CA ARG A 91 0.16 -43.09 0.93
C ARG A 91 -0.41 -41.80 1.53
N VAL A 92 0.44 -40.78 1.61
CA VAL A 92 0.06 -39.37 1.79
C VAL A 92 0.99 -38.53 0.92
N ASP A 93 0.45 -37.58 0.15
CA ASP A 93 1.24 -36.69 -0.73
C ASP A 93 1.05 -35.22 -0.38
N ILE A 94 -0.15 -34.84 0.05
CA ILE A 94 -0.57 -33.46 0.24
C ILE A 94 -1.21 -33.30 1.62
N ILE A 95 -0.80 -32.27 2.36
CA ILE A 95 -1.42 -31.84 3.62
C ILE A 95 -1.92 -30.41 3.48
N ILE A 96 -3.22 -30.21 3.73
CA ILE A 96 -3.84 -28.89 3.84
C ILE A 96 -4.17 -28.64 5.31
N ASN A 97 -3.30 -27.88 5.98
CA ASN A 97 -3.47 -27.45 7.36
C ASN A 97 -4.45 -26.27 7.42
N ASN A 98 -5.74 -26.61 7.37
CA ASN A 98 -6.86 -25.66 7.29
C ASN A 98 -7.69 -25.58 8.59
N ALA A 99 -7.66 -26.62 9.44
CA ALA A 99 -8.44 -26.63 10.68
C ALA A 99 -8.24 -25.36 11.52
N GLY A 100 -9.33 -24.84 12.06
CA GLY A 100 -9.31 -23.59 12.81
C GLY A 100 -10.60 -23.29 13.53
N ILE A 101 -10.47 -22.48 14.58
CA ILE A 101 -11.54 -22.03 15.48
C ILE A 101 -11.31 -20.55 15.84
N LEU A 102 -12.28 -19.90 16.48
CA LEU A 102 -12.13 -18.53 16.98
C LEU A 102 -12.42 -18.41 18.47
N ARG A 103 -11.74 -17.43 19.09
CA ARG A 103 -11.98 -16.92 20.45
C ARG A 103 -11.79 -15.41 20.45
N ASP A 104 -12.69 -14.73 19.74
CA ASP A 104 -12.63 -13.28 19.56
C ASP A 104 -12.91 -12.58 20.88
N LYS A 105 -11.88 -12.01 21.48
CA LYS A 105 -11.93 -11.20 22.69
C LYS A 105 -10.82 -10.16 22.60
N SER A 106 -11.15 -8.90 22.93
CA SER A 106 -10.12 -7.88 23.19
C SER A 106 -9.06 -8.46 24.11
N PHE A 107 -7.79 -8.13 23.90
CA PHE A 107 -6.66 -8.63 24.68
C PHE A 107 -6.92 -8.56 26.19
N ALA A 108 -7.52 -7.45 26.65
CA ALA A 108 -7.93 -7.21 28.04
C ALA A 108 -8.82 -8.32 28.67
N ARG A 109 -9.70 -8.90 27.85
CA ARG A 109 -10.74 -9.86 28.25
C ARG A 109 -10.40 -11.29 27.87
N MET A 110 -9.31 -11.49 27.13
CA MET A 110 -8.85 -12.81 26.73
C MET A 110 -8.42 -13.61 27.96
N THR A 111 -8.84 -14.85 28.07
CA THR A 111 -8.34 -15.76 29.13
C THR A 111 -7.19 -16.61 28.60
N ASP A 112 -6.41 -17.20 29.51
CA ASP A 112 -5.32 -18.10 29.10
C ASP A 112 -5.86 -19.34 28.37
N ALA A 113 -7.04 -19.84 28.76
CA ALA A 113 -7.72 -20.90 28.04
C ALA A 113 -8.10 -20.50 26.60
N ASP A 114 -8.55 -19.25 26.38
CA ASP A 114 -8.84 -18.74 25.04
C ASP A 114 -7.57 -18.67 24.16
N TRP A 115 -6.43 -18.31 24.76
CA TRP A 115 -5.14 -18.27 24.07
C TRP A 115 -4.64 -19.68 23.75
N ASP A 116 -4.57 -20.53 24.77
CA ASP A 116 -3.99 -21.88 24.70
C ASP A 116 -4.77 -22.74 23.69
N LEU A 117 -6.10 -22.66 23.67
CA LEU A 117 -6.93 -23.39 22.72
C LEU A 117 -6.67 -22.99 21.26
N ILE A 118 -6.51 -21.68 20.99
CA ILE A 118 -6.21 -21.19 19.63
C ILE A 118 -4.82 -21.65 19.18
N GLN A 119 -3.82 -21.59 20.05
CA GLN A 119 -2.48 -22.08 19.73
C GLN A 119 -2.43 -23.60 19.52
N ALA A 120 -3.18 -24.35 20.33
CA ALA A 120 -3.30 -25.81 20.25
C ALA A 120 -3.87 -26.26 18.89
N VAL A 121 -5.01 -25.69 18.47
CA VAL A 121 -5.66 -26.08 17.22
C VAL A 121 -4.88 -25.59 16.00
N HIS A 122 -4.51 -24.31 15.95
CA HIS A 122 -3.96 -23.73 14.73
C HIS A 122 -2.49 -24.07 14.52
N VAL A 123 -1.65 -23.90 15.54
CA VAL A 123 -0.20 -24.00 15.38
C VAL A 123 0.28 -25.40 15.74
N LYS A 124 -0.07 -25.90 16.94
CA LYS A 124 0.33 -27.25 17.38
C LYS A 124 -0.34 -28.34 16.56
N GLY A 125 -1.62 -28.19 16.20
CA GLY A 125 -2.31 -29.13 15.31
C GLY A 125 -1.64 -29.24 13.93
N SER A 126 -1.33 -28.10 13.30
CA SER A 126 -0.59 -28.08 12.03
C SER A 126 0.79 -28.72 12.16
N TYR A 127 1.50 -28.47 13.28
CA TYR A 127 2.75 -29.15 13.60
C TYR A 127 2.58 -30.66 13.68
N LYS A 128 1.61 -31.15 14.47
CA LYS A 128 1.36 -32.57 14.71
C LYS A 128 1.07 -33.34 13.42
N VAL A 129 0.15 -32.85 12.61
CA VAL A 129 -0.23 -33.48 11.33
C VAL A 129 0.96 -33.51 10.37
N THR A 130 1.65 -32.37 10.22
CA THR A 130 2.80 -32.27 9.31
C THR A 130 3.97 -33.13 9.78
N LYS A 131 4.22 -33.18 11.09
CA LYS A 131 5.26 -33.98 11.72
C LYS A 131 5.04 -35.47 11.48
N ALA A 132 3.81 -35.95 11.61
CA ALA A 132 3.46 -37.34 11.38
C ALA A 132 3.70 -37.80 9.94
N ALA A 133 3.46 -36.92 8.94
CA ALA A 133 3.70 -37.26 7.53
C ALA A 133 5.14 -37.01 7.04
N TRP A 134 5.95 -36.29 7.81
CA TRP A 134 7.24 -35.78 7.33
C TRP A 134 8.21 -36.87 6.87
N ASP A 135 8.34 -37.96 7.65
CA ASP A 135 9.23 -39.05 7.27
C ASP A 135 8.69 -39.87 6.09
N ILE A 136 7.37 -39.88 5.86
CA ILE A 136 6.76 -40.47 4.66
C ILE A 136 7.16 -39.64 3.43
N PHE A 137 6.96 -38.32 3.49
CA PHE A 137 7.35 -37.39 2.42
C PHE A 137 8.83 -37.49 2.05
N LYS A 138 9.71 -37.55 3.05
CA LYS A 138 11.15 -37.71 2.84
C LYS A 138 11.51 -39.03 2.14
N LYS A 139 10.88 -40.13 2.54
CA LYS A 139 11.11 -41.45 1.94
C LYS A 139 10.66 -41.49 0.48
N GLN A 140 9.50 -40.91 0.18
CA GLN A 140 8.94 -40.91 -1.17
C GLN A 140 9.47 -39.78 -2.08
N LYS A 141 10.27 -38.84 -1.55
CA LYS A 141 10.82 -37.68 -2.28
C LYS A 141 9.74 -36.81 -2.92
N PHE A 142 8.63 -36.65 -2.21
CA PHE A 142 7.52 -35.80 -2.63
C PHE A 142 6.67 -35.41 -1.42
N GLY A 143 6.33 -34.14 -1.31
CA GLY A 143 5.32 -33.66 -0.38
C GLY A 143 4.85 -32.25 -0.74
N ARG A 144 3.59 -31.94 -0.49
CA ARG A 144 3.03 -30.60 -0.69
C ARG A 144 2.23 -30.21 0.54
N ILE A 145 2.55 -29.07 1.12
CA ILE A 145 1.95 -28.61 2.37
C ILE A 145 1.41 -27.20 2.16
N ILE A 146 0.17 -26.99 2.58
CA ILE A 146 -0.46 -25.68 2.61
C ILE A 146 -0.75 -25.31 4.05
N MET A 147 -0.25 -24.13 4.44
CA MET A 147 -0.58 -23.50 5.71
C MET A 147 -1.65 -22.43 5.49
N THR A 148 -2.75 -22.50 6.24
CA THR A 148 -3.82 -21.50 6.15
C THR A 148 -3.60 -20.39 7.19
N ALA A 149 -2.98 -19.29 6.77
CA ALA A 149 -2.86 -18.03 7.53
C ALA A 149 -4.15 -17.20 7.45
N SER A 150 -4.06 -15.87 7.54
CA SER A 150 -5.18 -14.93 7.34
C SER A 150 -4.67 -13.49 7.20
N ALA A 151 -5.47 -12.60 6.61
CA ALA A 151 -5.19 -11.17 6.62
C ALA A 151 -5.07 -10.60 8.06
N ALA A 152 -5.87 -11.10 9.00
CA ALA A 152 -5.73 -10.76 10.42
C ALA A 152 -4.37 -11.18 11.01
N GLY A 153 -3.78 -12.29 10.53
CA GLY A 153 -2.40 -12.66 10.86
C GLY A 153 -1.37 -11.68 10.30
N VAL A 154 -1.52 -11.28 9.04
CA VAL A 154 -0.56 -10.41 8.33
C VAL A 154 -0.60 -8.97 8.84
N TYR A 155 -1.79 -8.42 9.10
CA TYR A 155 -2.01 -7.00 9.41
C TYR A 155 -2.47 -6.72 10.85
N GLY A 156 -2.85 -7.75 11.62
CA GLY A 156 -3.52 -7.61 12.90
C GLY A 156 -5.01 -7.33 12.76
N ASN A 157 -5.81 -7.71 13.78
CA ASN A 157 -7.23 -7.35 13.83
C ASN A 157 -7.70 -7.22 15.29
N PHE A 158 -8.51 -6.21 15.59
CA PHE A 158 -8.98 -5.93 16.95
C PHE A 158 -9.70 -7.16 17.54
N GLY A 159 -9.33 -7.56 18.76
CA GLY A 159 -9.96 -8.67 19.46
C GLY A 159 -9.50 -10.07 19.01
N GLN A 160 -8.46 -10.15 18.18
CA GLN A 160 -7.96 -11.40 17.61
C GLN A 160 -6.47 -11.63 17.88
N SER A 161 -5.92 -11.13 18.99
CA SER A 161 -4.48 -11.20 19.28
C SER A 161 -3.92 -12.63 19.31
N ASN A 162 -4.67 -13.59 19.88
CA ASN A 162 -4.37 -15.03 19.84
C ASN A 162 -4.37 -15.60 18.40
N TYR A 163 -5.38 -15.25 17.62
CA TYR A 163 -5.57 -15.73 16.26
C TYR A 163 -4.54 -15.13 15.29
N SER A 164 -4.31 -13.81 15.34
CA SER A 164 -3.28 -13.14 14.56
C SER A 164 -1.89 -13.70 14.85
N ALA A 165 -1.58 -13.97 16.12
CA ALA A 165 -0.35 -14.65 16.50
C ALA A 165 -0.25 -16.05 15.90
N ALA A 166 -1.30 -16.87 16.01
CA ALA A 166 -1.30 -18.22 15.46
C ALA A 166 -1.14 -18.23 13.92
N LYS A 167 -1.87 -17.34 13.22
CA LYS A 167 -1.88 -17.30 11.75
C LYS A 167 -0.58 -16.82 11.15
N LEU A 168 0.12 -15.88 11.78
CA LEU A 168 1.43 -15.45 11.29
C LEU A 168 2.54 -16.45 11.68
N ALA A 169 2.41 -17.16 12.81
CA ALA A 169 3.30 -18.27 13.15
C ALA A 169 3.30 -19.36 12.06
N LEU A 170 2.14 -19.66 11.47
CA LEU A 170 2.01 -20.60 10.36
C LEU A 170 2.78 -20.17 9.10
N ALA A 171 2.85 -18.87 8.80
CA ALA A 171 3.62 -18.36 7.66
C ALA A 171 5.13 -18.65 7.83
N SER A 172 5.69 -18.37 9.01
CA SER A 172 7.08 -18.75 9.32
C SER A 172 7.31 -20.25 9.36
N PHE A 173 6.32 -21.03 9.82
CA PHE A 173 6.42 -22.48 9.83
C PHE A 173 6.50 -23.01 8.40
N SER A 174 5.71 -22.44 7.48
CA SER A 174 5.80 -22.75 6.06
C SER A 174 7.17 -22.44 5.48
N SER A 175 7.71 -21.24 5.69
CA SER A 175 9.04 -20.87 5.18
C SER A 175 10.15 -21.76 5.74
N THR A 176 10.01 -22.21 6.98
CA THR A 176 10.92 -23.18 7.62
C THR A 176 10.87 -24.55 6.94
N LEU A 177 9.67 -25.10 6.77
CA LEU A 177 9.48 -26.40 6.14
C LEU A 177 9.88 -26.38 4.67
N ALA A 178 9.63 -25.27 3.96
CA ALA A 178 10.05 -25.05 2.59
C ALA A 178 11.57 -25.22 2.43
N LYS A 179 12.36 -24.62 3.34
CA LYS A 179 13.82 -24.73 3.36
C LYS A 179 14.29 -26.14 3.76
N GLU A 180 13.73 -26.72 4.81
CA GLU A 180 14.14 -28.06 5.28
C GLU A 180 13.76 -29.18 4.29
N GLY A 181 12.62 -29.04 3.62
CA GLY A 181 12.03 -30.02 2.73
C GLY A 181 12.48 -29.94 1.27
N ALA A 182 13.10 -28.83 0.84
CA ALA A 182 13.45 -28.59 -0.57
C ALA A 182 14.26 -29.73 -1.20
N LYS A 183 15.27 -30.25 -0.49
CA LYS A 183 16.13 -31.36 -0.95
C LYS A 183 15.39 -32.70 -1.14
N ASP A 184 14.23 -32.82 -0.52
CA ASP A 184 13.37 -34.00 -0.55
C ASP A 184 12.12 -33.75 -1.43
N ASN A 185 12.10 -32.65 -2.21
CA ASN A 185 10.96 -32.20 -3.03
C ASN A 185 9.66 -32.08 -2.22
N ILE A 186 9.82 -31.58 -0.99
CA ILE A 186 8.72 -31.23 -0.11
C ILE A 186 8.57 -29.71 -0.17
N HIS A 187 7.46 -29.23 -0.74
CA HIS A 187 7.18 -27.81 -0.81
C HIS A 187 6.15 -27.43 0.25
N CYS A 188 6.31 -26.25 0.84
CA CYS A 188 5.36 -25.70 1.80
C CYS A 188 5.06 -24.24 1.45
N ASN A 189 3.79 -23.93 1.21
CA ASN A 189 3.34 -22.58 0.89
C ASN A 189 2.23 -22.14 1.85
N THR A 190 2.02 -20.83 1.97
CA THR A 190 1.00 -20.24 2.85
C THR A 190 -0.02 -19.47 2.03
N ILE A 191 -1.30 -19.62 2.38
CA ILE A 191 -2.38 -18.77 1.88
C ILE A 191 -2.95 -17.93 3.02
N ALA A 192 -3.33 -16.70 2.73
CA ALA A 192 -4.08 -15.79 3.59
C ALA A 192 -5.45 -15.55 2.93
N PRO A 193 -6.40 -16.49 3.11
CA PRO A 193 -7.67 -16.41 2.42
C PRO A 193 -8.59 -15.33 2.98
N MET A 194 -9.31 -14.66 2.09
CA MET A 194 -10.41 -13.75 2.35
C MET A 194 -11.67 -14.32 1.68
N ALA A 195 -12.33 -15.23 2.40
CA ALA A 195 -13.50 -15.94 1.92
C ALA A 195 -14.53 -16.10 3.05
N ALA A 196 -15.81 -16.21 2.68
CA ALA A 196 -16.88 -16.66 3.54
C ALA A 196 -16.61 -18.12 3.92
N SER A 197 -16.00 -18.32 5.09
CA SER A 197 -15.84 -19.63 5.70
C SER A 197 -16.71 -19.73 6.95
N ARG A 198 -16.66 -20.85 7.69
CA ARG A 198 -17.23 -20.88 9.06
C ARG A 198 -16.69 -19.73 9.91
N ILE A 199 -15.50 -19.20 9.60
CA ILE A 199 -14.89 -17.98 10.12
C ILE A 199 -14.89 -16.90 9.02
N PRO A 200 -15.83 -15.94 9.00
CA PRO A 200 -15.77 -14.82 8.05
C PRO A 200 -14.63 -13.85 8.43
N PRO A 201 -14.08 -13.08 7.46
CA PRO A 201 -13.27 -11.91 7.79
C PRO A 201 -14.13 -10.95 8.61
N LEU A 202 -13.83 -10.82 9.89
CA LEU A 202 -14.60 -9.94 10.78
C LEU A 202 -14.19 -8.50 10.48
N LEU A 203 -14.91 -7.84 9.56
CA LEU A 203 -14.92 -6.39 9.39
C LEU A 203 -15.61 -5.79 10.63
N LEU A 204 -14.89 -5.64 11.75
CA LEU A 204 -15.39 -4.85 12.86
C LEU A 204 -15.38 -3.38 12.43
N THR A 205 -16.57 -2.80 12.28
CA THR A 205 -16.73 -1.35 12.30
C THR A 205 -16.29 -0.84 13.66
N ASN A 206 -15.53 0.26 13.67
CA ASN A 206 -15.13 0.95 14.89
C ASN A 206 -16.38 1.25 15.73
N ARG A 207 -16.52 0.62 16.91
CA ARG A 207 -17.51 1.05 17.90
C ARG A 207 -17.03 2.36 18.52
N HIS A 208 -17.67 3.47 18.19
CA HIS A 208 -17.79 4.57 19.13
C HIS A 208 -18.99 4.25 20.05
N PRO A 209 -18.86 4.27 21.38
CA PRO A 209 -20.04 4.37 22.24
C PRO A 209 -20.67 5.73 21.98
N THR A 210 -21.86 5.76 21.38
CA THR A 210 -22.67 6.97 21.33
C THR A 210 -23.25 7.20 22.72
N ILE A 211 -22.78 8.24 23.43
CA ILE A 211 -23.43 8.73 24.63
C ILE A 211 -24.63 9.56 24.16
N THR A 212 -25.84 9.04 24.31
CA THR A 212 -27.06 9.83 24.09
C THR A 212 -27.54 10.33 25.45
N THR A 213 -27.34 11.63 25.73
CA THR A 213 -27.91 12.29 26.90
C THR A 213 -29.32 12.77 26.54
N THR A 214 -30.35 12.15 27.10
CA THR A 214 -31.72 12.67 27.02
C THR A 214 -31.95 13.61 28.19
N ILE A 215 -32.14 14.91 27.92
CA ILE A 215 -32.62 15.89 28.89
C ILE A 215 -34.12 16.04 28.69
N THR A 216 -34.92 15.57 29.64
CA THR A 216 -36.36 15.85 29.68
C THR A 216 -36.57 17.12 30.50
N ILE A 217 -37.04 18.20 29.85
CA ILE A 217 -37.47 19.41 30.55
C ILE A 217 -38.98 19.30 30.77
N THR A 218 -39.40 19.10 32.02
CA THR A 218 -40.78 19.38 32.44
C THR A 218 -40.81 20.71 33.19
N THR A 219 -41.83 21.51 32.93
CA THR A 219 -42.14 22.77 33.61
C THR A 219 -42.41 22.49 35.09
N THR A 220 -41.36 22.54 35.92
CA THR A 220 -41.23 23.11 37.28
C THR A 220 -39.89 22.60 37.86
N ILE A 221 -39.14 23.49 38.49
CA ILE A 221 -37.72 23.36 38.88
C ILE A 221 -37.49 22.18 39.85
N THR A 222 -36.72 21.16 39.42
CA THR A 222 -35.77 20.33 40.22
C THR A 222 -34.91 19.49 39.25
N ILE A 223 -33.59 19.65 39.25
CA ILE A 223 -32.67 18.84 38.42
C ILE A 223 -32.23 17.62 39.21
N THR A 224 -32.63 16.42 38.78
CA THR A 224 -32.03 15.15 39.23
C THR A 224 -31.47 14.41 38.01
N THR A 225 -30.16 14.27 37.92
CA THR A 225 -29.50 13.54 36.81
C THR A 225 -29.46 12.06 37.12
N THR A 226 -30.22 11.24 36.39
CA THR A 226 -30.10 9.77 36.45
C THR A 226 -29.38 9.29 35.19
N ILE A 227 -28.17 8.74 35.34
CA ILE A 227 -27.41 8.12 34.24
C ILE A 227 -27.87 6.67 34.11
N THR A 228 -28.60 6.34 33.03
CA THR A 228 -28.91 4.94 32.70
C THR A 228 -27.95 4.46 31.62
N ILE A 229 -27.06 3.53 31.97
CA ILE A 229 -26.17 2.86 31.02
C ILE A 229 -26.89 1.62 30.50
N THR A 230 -27.46 1.69 29.30
CA THR A 230 -28.06 0.52 28.64
C THR A 230 -27.02 -0.16 27.77
N THR A 231 -26.55 -1.35 28.17
CA THR A 231 -25.72 -2.21 27.29
C THR A 231 -26.61 -2.95 26.31
N THR A 232 -26.48 -2.69 25.00
CA THR A 232 -27.16 -3.47 23.96
C THR A 232 -26.51 -4.85 23.77
N PRO A 233 -27.29 -5.88 23.41
CA PRO A 233 -26.78 -7.24 23.23
C PRO A 233 -25.92 -7.38 21.95
N SER A 234 -25.20 -8.50 21.88
CA SER A 234 -24.23 -9.00 20.88
C SER A 234 -24.27 -8.42 19.45
N PRO A 235 -23.10 -8.29 18.78
CA PRO A 235 -23.00 -7.74 17.42
C PRO A 235 -23.87 -8.50 16.41
N PRO A 236 -24.42 -7.83 15.39
CA PRO A 236 -25.06 -8.53 14.29
C PRO A 236 -24.01 -9.31 13.47
N ARG A 237 -24.44 -10.40 12.82
CA ARG A 237 -23.59 -11.31 12.04
C ARG A 237 -22.94 -10.55 10.87
N THR A 238 -21.83 -11.05 10.36
CA THR A 238 -21.17 -10.51 9.15
C THR A 238 -22.11 -10.41 7.93
N GLU A 239 -23.23 -11.15 7.93
CA GLU A 239 -24.36 -11.03 7.01
C GLU A 239 -25.07 -9.67 7.01
N SER A 240 -24.94 -8.84 8.06
CA SER A 240 -25.70 -7.60 8.19
C SER A 240 -24.94 -6.34 7.76
N ILE A 241 -23.69 -6.46 7.30
CA ILE A 241 -22.81 -5.32 6.97
C ILE A 241 -22.37 -5.37 5.50
N MET A 242 -22.26 -6.55 4.90
CA MET A 242 -21.90 -6.70 3.49
C MET A 242 -23.14 -6.94 2.62
N PRO A 243 -23.26 -6.28 1.46
CA PRO A 243 -24.30 -6.57 0.48
C PRO A 243 -24.33 -8.08 0.12
N PRO A 244 -25.52 -8.70 -0.06
CA PRO A 244 -25.65 -10.15 -0.32
C PRO A 244 -24.84 -10.66 -1.53
N ASP A 245 -24.67 -9.82 -2.54
CA ASP A 245 -23.87 -10.02 -3.74
C ASP A 245 -22.36 -10.14 -3.43
N VAL A 246 -21.83 -9.34 -2.49
CA VAL A 246 -20.44 -9.43 -2.03
C VAL A 246 -20.20 -10.72 -1.24
N LEU A 247 -21.15 -11.11 -0.38
CA LEU A 247 -21.09 -12.38 0.36
C LEU A 247 -21.16 -13.59 -0.56
N ALA A 248 -22.02 -13.55 -1.58
CA ALA A 248 -22.15 -14.60 -2.59
C ALA A 248 -20.87 -14.79 -3.43
N ALA A 249 -20.00 -13.79 -3.44
CA ALA A 249 -18.81 -13.78 -4.27
C ALA A 249 -17.51 -14.06 -3.45
N LEU A 250 -17.58 -14.07 -2.12
CA LEU A 250 -16.53 -14.58 -1.21
C LEU A 250 -16.55 -16.12 -1.07
N LYS A 251 -16.94 -16.83 -2.12
CA LYS A 251 -17.08 -18.29 -2.15
C LYS A 251 -15.74 -19.02 -1.88
N PRO A 252 -15.71 -20.04 -1.00
CA PRO A 252 -14.55 -20.92 -0.80
C PRO A 252 -13.93 -21.48 -2.08
N GLU A 253 -14.75 -21.65 -3.11
CA GLU A 253 -14.39 -22.19 -4.43
C GLU A 253 -13.40 -21.29 -5.17
N TYR A 254 -13.30 -19.99 -4.86
CA TYR A 254 -12.30 -19.10 -5.44
C TYR A 254 -10.90 -19.24 -4.81
N VAL A 255 -10.79 -19.96 -3.70
CA VAL A 255 -9.49 -20.21 -3.03
C VAL A 255 -8.89 -21.56 -3.45
N ALA A 256 -9.73 -22.57 -3.67
CA ALA A 256 -9.30 -23.93 -4.00
C ALA A 256 -8.37 -24.04 -5.22
N PRO A 257 -8.54 -23.26 -6.31
CA PRO A 257 -7.67 -23.31 -7.48
C PRO A 257 -6.21 -22.91 -7.19
N LEU A 258 -5.99 -21.87 -6.39
CA LEU A 258 -4.64 -21.49 -5.98
C LEU A 258 -4.00 -22.60 -5.13
N VAL A 259 -4.75 -23.14 -4.17
CA VAL A 259 -4.30 -24.24 -3.30
C VAL A 259 -3.92 -25.46 -4.13
N ALA A 260 -4.75 -25.82 -5.11
CA ALA A 260 -4.47 -26.91 -6.05
C ALA A 260 -3.19 -26.65 -6.85
N TYR A 261 -3.05 -25.48 -7.48
CA TYR A 261 -1.84 -25.14 -8.22
C TYR A 261 -0.58 -25.21 -7.35
N LEU A 262 -0.62 -24.66 -6.13
CA LEU A 262 0.49 -24.73 -5.17
C LEU A 262 0.82 -26.16 -4.69
N CYS A 263 -0.12 -27.10 -4.83
CA CYS A 263 0.08 -28.52 -4.53
C CYS A 263 0.40 -29.37 -5.75
N HIS A 264 0.31 -28.84 -6.97
CA HIS A 264 0.58 -29.63 -8.16
C HIS A 264 2.10 -29.85 -8.32
N GLU A 265 2.49 -30.97 -8.92
CA GLU A 265 3.92 -31.31 -9.09
C GLU A 265 4.67 -30.36 -10.04
N THR A 266 3.94 -29.66 -10.92
CA THR A 266 4.48 -28.66 -11.85
C THR A 266 4.86 -27.35 -11.16
N THR A 267 4.30 -27.05 -9.99
CA THR A 267 4.64 -25.80 -9.30
C THR A 267 6.10 -25.78 -8.87
N LYS A 268 6.73 -24.63 -9.08
CA LYS A 268 8.08 -24.34 -8.58
C LYS A 268 8.05 -23.45 -7.33
N GLU A 269 6.86 -23.00 -6.93
CA GLU A 269 6.70 -22.17 -5.76
C GLU A 269 6.93 -22.98 -4.47
N ASN A 270 7.78 -22.45 -3.60
CA ASN A 270 8.10 -23.05 -2.32
C ASN A 270 8.47 -21.94 -1.31
N GLY A 271 7.76 -21.87 -0.19
CA GLY A 271 7.93 -20.84 0.83
C GLY A 271 7.16 -19.55 0.57
N GLY A 272 6.27 -19.50 -0.42
CA GLY A 272 5.49 -18.32 -0.77
C GLY A 272 4.32 -18.06 0.18
N LEU A 273 3.93 -16.78 0.29
CA LEU A 273 2.74 -16.31 1.01
C LEU A 273 1.82 -15.58 0.03
N PHE A 274 0.56 -15.97 -0.04
CA PHE A 274 -0.40 -15.45 -1.02
C PHE A 274 -1.68 -14.96 -0.36
N GLU A 275 -2.14 -13.77 -0.73
CA GLU A 275 -3.51 -13.35 -0.45
C GLU A 275 -4.43 -13.84 -1.56
N VAL A 276 -5.61 -14.34 -1.17
CA VAL A 276 -6.56 -14.93 -2.12
C VAL A 276 -7.99 -14.83 -1.61
N GLY A 277 -8.91 -14.49 -2.49
CA GLY A 277 -10.32 -14.30 -2.14
C GLY A 277 -11.03 -13.56 -3.25
N ALA A 278 -12.36 -13.64 -3.35
CA ALA A 278 -13.11 -12.82 -4.30
C ALA A 278 -12.63 -12.89 -5.77
N GLY A 279 -12.02 -14.00 -6.20
CA GLY A 279 -11.39 -14.12 -7.52
C GLY A 279 -10.08 -13.34 -7.69
N PHE A 280 -9.52 -12.69 -6.68
CA PHE A 280 -8.21 -12.03 -6.75
C PHE A 280 -7.11 -12.89 -6.08
N VAL A 281 -5.92 -12.89 -6.68
CA VAL A 281 -4.73 -13.56 -6.14
C VAL A 281 -3.50 -12.64 -6.23
N ALA A 282 -2.81 -12.45 -5.11
CA ALA A 282 -1.56 -11.70 -5.04
C ALA A 282 -0.53 -12.38 -4.14
N LYS A 283 0.76 -12.13 -4.41
CA LYS A 283 1.88 -12.62 -3.60
C LYS A 283 2.31 -11.52 -2.61
N LEU A 284 2.66 -11.93 -1.40
CA LEU A 284 3.30 -11.08 -0.40
C LEU A 284 4.81 -11.37 -0.33
N ARG A 285 5.60 -10.32 -0.15
CA ARG A 285 7.03 -10.40 0.20
C ARG A 285 7.40 -9.35 1.26
N TRP A 286 8.52 -9.58 1.93
CA TRP A 286 9.12 -8.56 2.79
C TRP A 286 9.80 -7.49 1.95
N GLU A 287 9.59 -6.24 2.34
CA GLU A 287 10.30 -5.07 1.85
C GLU A 287 10.97 -4.39 3.05
N ARG A 288 12.24 -4.04 2.90
CA ARG A 288 13.06 -3.44 3.95
C ARG A 288 13.64 -2.11 3.47
N SER A 289 13.61 -1.08 4.30
CA SER A 289 14.31 0.16 3.97
C SER A 289 15.82 -0.09 3.88
N ARG A 290 16.55 0.81 3.21
CA ARG A 290 18.03 0.81 3.28
C ARG A 290 18.54 1.01 4.70
N GLY A 291 17.74 1.69 5.51
CA GLY A 291 18.06 1.99 6.88
C GLY A 291 19.16 3.04 7.03
N ALA A 292 19.49 3.33 8.28
CA ALA A 292 20.54 4.27 8.64
C ALA A 292 21.71 3.52 9.29
N VAL A 293 22.93 3.94 8.95
CA VAL A 293 24.16 3.50 9.63
C VAL A 293 24.57 4.58 10.63
N PHE A 294 24.94 4.12 11.82
CA PHE A 294 25.34 4.87 12.99
C PHE A 294 26.78 4.53 13.33
N LYS A 295 27.54 5.52 13.79
CA LYS A 295 28.88 5.30 14.31
C LYS A 295 28.80 4.40 15.54
N ALA A 296 29.45 3.24 15.49
CA ALA A 296 29.34 2.19 16.50
C ALA A 296 30.21 2.47 17.77
N ASP A 297 29.98 3.60 18.42
CA ASP A 297 30.64 4.05 19.66
C ASP A 297 29.65 4.73 20.63
N ASP A 298 30.17 5.38 21.67
CA ASP A 298 29.38 6.03 22.72
C ASP A 298 28.47 7.17 22.23
N THR A 299 28.66 7.66 21.00
CA THR A 299 27.76 8.66 20.40
C THR A 299 26.47 8.01 19.87
N PHE A 300 26.40 6.69 19.76
CA PHE A 300 25.21 5.97 19.32
C PHE A 300 24.15 5.94 20.43
N SER A 301 23.33 6.98 20.46
CA SER A 301 22.34 7.22 21.50
C SER A 301 20.90 7.12 20.97
N PRO A 302 19.89 6.95 21.84
CA PRO A 302 18.47 6.99 21.43
C PRO A 302 18.10 8.31 20.75
N ALA A 303 18.71 9.41 21.17
CA ALA A 303 18.51 10.71 20.55
C ALA A 303 19.07 10.75 19.12
N ALA A 304 20.24 10.15 18.88
CA ALA A 304 20.80 10.01 17.54
C ALA A 304 19.91 9.14 16.62
N VAL A 305 19.30 8.07 17.16
CA VAL A 305 18.29 7.27 16.43
C VAL A 305 17.12 8.16 16.00
N GLY A 306 16.59 8.99 16.92
CA GLY A 306 15.52 9.94 16.60
C GLY A 306 15.92 10.97 15.55
N ALA A 307 17.16 11.48 15.61
CA ALA A 307 17.68 12.44 14.63
C ALA A 307 17.77 11.86 13.20
N LYS A 308 17.98 10.55 13.06
CA LYS A 308 18.04 9.83 11.77
C LYS A 308 16.77 9.04 11.45
N TRP A 309 15.65 9.30 12.13
CA TRP A 309 14.43 8.50 11.97
C TRP A 309 13.87 8.52 10.54
N GLY A 310 14.02 9.64 9.84
CA GLY A 310 13.66 9.77 8.41
C GLY A 310 14.40 8.77 7.53
N GLU A 311 15.72 8.61 7.71
CA GLU A 311 16.55 7.64 6.98
C GLU A 311 16.15 6.18 7.31
N ILE A 312 15.88 5.88 8.58
CA ILE A 312 15.47 4.53 9.01
C ILE A 312 14.16 4.11 8.32
N THR A 313 13.24 5.06 8.16
CA THR A 313 11.88 4.80 7.70
C THR A 313 11.66 5.08 6.21
N ASP A 314 12.73 5.43 5.48
CA ASP A 314 12.67 5.72 4.05
C ASP A 314 12.65 4.45 3.18
N PHE A 315 11.57 4.30 2.41
CA PHE A 315 11.37 3.21 1.44
C PHE A 315 11.55 3.68 -0.02
N SER A 316 12.19 4.83 -0.27
CA SER A 316 12.45 5.34 -1.62
C SER A 316 13.41 4.44 -2.43
N ASN A 317 14.29 3.71 -1.75
CA ASN A 317 15.25 2.77 -2.35
C ASN A 317 15.30 1.46 -1.54
N PRO A 318 14.23 0.65 -1.54
CA PRO A 318 14.11 -0.47 -0.62
C PRO A 318 14.90 -1.71 -1.10
N GLU A 319 15.11 -2.65 -0.17
CA GLU A 319 15.68 -3.97 -0.41
C GLU A 319 14.63 -5.07 -0.19
N TYR A 320 14.83 -6.22 -0.85
CA TYR A 320 13.90 -7.36 -0.80
C TYR A 320 14.64 -8.63 -0.35
N PRO A 321 15.05 -8.70 0.93
CA PRO A 321 15.84 -9.83 1.43
C PRO A 321 15.03 -11.13 1.35
N SER A 322 15.67 -12.17 0.84
CA SER A 322 15.12 -13.53 0.71
C SER A 322 15.81 -14.52 1.64
N SER A 323 17.05 -14.18 2.05
CA SER A 323 17.86 -14.88 3.02
C SER A 323 18.47 -13.88 3.99
N VAL A 324 18.71 -14.36 5.20
CA VAL A 324 19.42 -13.61 6.25
C VAL A 324 20.87 -13.28 5.86
N THR A 325 21.45 -14.07 4.95
CA THR A 325 22.78 -13.84 4.36
C THR A 325 22.81 -12.72 3.34
N ASP A 326 21.65 -12.21 2.92
CA ASP A 326 21.57 -11.10 1.96
C ASP A 326 22.02 -9.77 2.60
N THR A 327 22.19 -9.75 3.92
CA THR A 327 22.68 -8.58 4.67
C THR A 327 24.13 -8.81 5.10
N ASP A 328 25.04 -7.99 4.59
CA ASP A 328 26.45 -8.01 4.98
C ASP A 328 26.67 -7.20 6.28
N PHE A 329 26.38 -7.84 7.41
CA PHE A 329 26.55 -7.24 8.74
C PHE A 329 28.00 -6.88 9.08
N LEU A 330 28.99 -7.49 8.42
CA LEU A 330 30.40 -7.17 8.61
C LEU A 330 30.76 -5.89 7.86
N SER A 331 30.35 -5.77 6.60
CA SER A 331 30.50 -4.53 5.84
C SER A 331 29.77 -3.36 6.52
N LEU A 332 28.56 -3.58 7.05
CA LEU A 332 27.84 -2.55 7.81
C LEU A 332 28.59 -2.15 9.07
N LEU A 333 29.18 -3.11 9.80
CA LEU A 333 29.96 -2.79 10.99
C LEU A 333 31.26 -2.04 10.66
N GLU A 334 31.93 -2.40 9.57
CA GLU A 334 33.13 -1.71 9.10
C GLU A 334 32.80 -0.28 8.69
N GLN A 335 31.72 -0.08 7.92
CA GLN A 335 31.19 1.23 7.60
C GLN A 335 30.87 2.02 8.87
N ALA A 336 30.12 1.43 9.80
CA ALA A 336 29.77 2.02 11.08
C ALA A 336 31.00 2.47 11.87
N LYS A 337 32.08 1.69 11.89
CA LYS A 337 33.33 2.06 12.59
C LYS A 337 34.06 3.24 11.94
N ASN A 338 33.90 3.42 10.62
CA ASN A 338 34.59 4.46 9.85
C ASN A 338 33.77 5.75 9.69
N LEU A 339 32.54 5.80 10.21
CA LEU A 339 31.72 7.01 10.21
C LEU A 339 32.27 8.11 11.15
N ALA A 340 31.92 9.36 10.86
CA ALA A 340 32.04 10.45 11.82
C ALA A 340 31.09 10.23 13.01
N ALA A 341 31.32 10.95 14.11
CA ALA A 341 30.46 10.91 15.29
C ALA A 341 28.97 11.11 14.94
N ASN A 342 28.09 10.38 15.64
CA ASN A 342 26.64 10.50 15.42
C ASN A 342 26.14 11.91 15.77
N PRO A 343 24.97 12.34 15.21
CA PRO A 343 24.41 13.66 15.45
C PRO A 343 24.32 14.01 16.94
N LYS A 344 24.87 15.18 17.31
CA LYS A 344 24.75 15.72 18.66
C LYS A 344 23.40 16.41 18.81
N VAL A 345 22.50 15.74 19.51
CA VAL A 345 21.16 16.23 19.85
C VAL A 345 20.95 16.13 21.36
N ALA A 346 19.96 16.87 21.88
CA ALA A 346 19.61 16.83 23.29
C ALA A 346 19.34 15.37 23.73
N PRO A 347 19.97 14.89 24.83
CA PRO A 347 19.74 13.55 25.33
C PRO A 347 18.26 13.33 25.69
N LEU A 348 17.76 12.12 25.42
CA LEU A 348 16.45 11.69 25.89
C LEU A 348 16.56 11.17 27.32
N THR A 349 15.69 11.62 28.22
CA THR A 349 15.61 11.16 29.62
C THR A 349 14.32 10.39 29.90
N TYR A 350 14.35 9.55 30.93
CA TYR A 350 13.25 8.66 31.33
C TYR A 350 12.94 8.84 32.81
N ASP A 351 13.12 10.06 33.31
CA ASP A 351 12.93 10.40 34.72
C ASP A 351 11.51 10.06 35.17
N GLY A 352 11.41 9.31 36.26
CA GLY A 352 10.13 8.87 36.81
C GLY A 352 9.44 7.74 36.02
N LYS A 353 10.06 7.20 34.96
CA LYS A 353 9.54 6.05 34.21
C LYS A 353 10.04 4.74 34.79
N VAL A 354 9.25 3.67 34.65
CA VAL A 354 9.61 2.31 35.08
C VAL A 354 9.63 1.35 33.89
N ALA A 355 10.71 0.60 33.73
CA ALA A 355 10.87 -0.40 32.69
C ALA A 355 10.94 -1.82 33.26
N ILE A 356 10.25 -2.76 32.62
CA ILE A 356 10.45 -4.20 32.81
C ILE A 356 11.26 -4.73 31.63
N VAL A 357 12.35 -5.45 31.90
CA VAL A 357 13.14 -6.14 30.86
C VAL A 357 13.24 -7.61 31.22
N THR A 358 12.73 -8.50 30.36
CA THR A 358 12.76 -9.95 30.59
C THR A 358 13.97 -10.61 29.93
N GLY A 359 14.51 -11.67 30.54
CA GLY A 359 15.78 -12.28 30.11
C GLY A 359 16.96 -11.31 30.23
N ALA A 360 16.96 -10.51 31.31
CA ALA A 360 17.85 -9.38 31.49
C ALA A 360 19.17 -9.70 32.22
N GLY A 361 19.39 -10.94 32.65
CA GLY A 361 20.58 -11.35 33.39
C GLY A 361 21.87 -11.41 32.55
N GLY A 362 21.79 -11.20 31.23
CA GLY A 362 22.95 -11.14 30.34
C GLY A 362 22.59 -10.71 28.91
N GLY A 363 23.62 -10.57 28.05
CA GLY A 363 23.45 -10.26 26.63
C GLY A 363 22.61 -8.99 26.35
N LEU A 364 21.65 -9.11 25.43
CA LEU A 364 20.76 -8.03 25.00
C LEU A 364 19.95 -7.41 26.14
N GLY A 365 19.27 -8.24 26.94
CA GLY A 365 18.44 -7.76 28.05
C GLY A 365 19.23 -6.99 29.11
N ARG A 366 20.47 -7.42 29.40
CA ARG A 366 21.39 -6.66 30.27
C ARG A 366 21.72 -5.30 29.68
N ALA A 367 22.11 -5.24 28.39
CA ALA A 367 22.45 -3.98 27.73
C ALA A 367 21.27 -2.99 27.70
N TYR A 368 20.04 -3.48 27.48
CA TYR A 368 18.83 -2.66 27.55
C TYR A 368 18.59 -2.10 28.94
N SER A 369 18.74 -2.94 29.97
CA SER A 369 18.53 -2.56 31.37
C SER A 369 19.54 -1.49 31.81
N LEU A 370 20.82 -1.66 31.46
CA LEU A 370 21.87 -0.70 31.77
C LEU A 370 21.65 0.65 31.06
N LEU A 371 21.28 0.63 29.78
CA LEU A 371 21.03 1.88 29.04
C LEU A 371 19.81 2.62 29.59
N LEU A 372 18.68 1.92 29.81
CA LEU A 372 17.47 2.54 30.35
C LEU A 372 17.71 3.13 31.75
N ALA A 373 18.41 2.40 32.62
CA ALA A 373 18.76 2.89 33.95
C ALA A 373 19.67 4.12 33.90
N ARG A 374 20.68 4.13 33.00
CA ARG A 374 21.58 5.28 32.80
C ARG A 374 20.83 6.53 32.31
N LEU A 375 19.71 6.36 31.62
CA LEU A 375 18.88 7.46 31.11
C LEU A 375 17.78 7.89 32.10
N GLY A 376 17.79 7.37 33.34
CA GLY A 376 16.90 7.82 34.44
C GLY A 376 15.73 6.88 34.77
N CYS A 377 15.60 5.75 34.05
CA CYS A 377 14.51 4.80 34.27
C CYS A 377 14.77 3.91 35.51
N ALA A 378 13.73 3.62 36.29
CA ALA A 378 13.79 2.54 37.27
C ALA A 378 13.53 1.19 36.57
N VAL A 379 14.37 0.18 36.79
CA VAL A 379 14.33 -1.06 35.98
C VAL A 379 14.02 -2.29 36.83
N VAL A 380 13.03 -3.08 36.40
CA VAL A 380 12.84 -4.47 36.84
C VAL A 380 13.63 -5.39 35.92
N VAL A 381 14.67 -6.00 36.48
CA VAL A 381 15.53 -6.97 35.79
C VAL A 381 14.94 -8.35 36.03
N ASN A 382 14.17 -8.88 35.07
CA ASN A 382 13.62 -10.24 35.14
C ASN A 382 14.58 -11.23 34.46
N ASP A 383 15.00 -12.25 35.21
CA ASP A 383 15.70 -13.41 34.66
C ASP A 383 15.52 -14.64 35.55
N LEU A 384 15.07 -15.75 34.95
CA LEU A 384 14.93 -17.04 35.64
C LEU A 384 16.30 -17.67 35.99
N GLY A 385 17.38 -17.23 35.34
CA GLY A 385 18.73 -17.75 35.50
C GLY A 385 18.99 -19.08 34.78
N GLY A 386 18.13 -19.45 33.83
CA GLY A 386 18.27 -20.69 33.06
C GLY A 386 19.43 -20.67 32.06
N SER A 387 19.87 -21.86 31.63
CA SER A 387 20.82 -22.03 30.51
C SER A 387 20.25 -21.49 29.19
N ALA A 388 21.07 -21.37 28.14
CA ALA A 388 20.56 -21.01 26.79
C ALA A 388 19.57 -22.06 26.25
N THR A 389 19.61 -23.26 26.81
CA THR A 389 18.68 -24.35 26.58
C THR A 389 17.56 -24.36 27.64
N GLY A 390 17.30 -23.32 28.41
CA GLY A 390 16.17 -23.27 29.34
C GLY A 390 16.20 -24.35 30.43
N GLN A 391 17.39 -24.79 30.88
CA GLN A 391 17.56 -25.73 32.00
C GLN A 391 18.12 -24.99 33.23
N GLY A 392 17.64 -25.36 34.41
CA GLY A 392 18.06 -24.77 35.69
C GLY A 392 17.48 -23.37 35.97
N SER A 393 17.77 -22.85 37.15
CA SER A 393 17.45 -21.50 37.60
C SER A 393 18.58 -20.98 38.50
N ASP A 394 18.96 -19.70 38.36
CA ASP A 394 20.03 -19.06 39.13
C ASP A 394 19.71 -17.58 39.35
N SER A 395 19.26 -17.24 40.56
CA SER A 395 18.87 -15.86 40.92
C SER A 395 20.00 -14.85 40.70
N ARG A 396 21.27 -15.31 40.78
CA ARG A 396 22.45 -14.45 40.65
C ARG A 396 22.54 -13.74 39.29
N ALA A 397 21.86 -14.25 38.25
CA ALA A 397 21.88 -13.62 36.94
C ALA A 397 21.22 -12.24 36.96
N ALA A 398 20.01 -12.12 37.53
CA ALA A 398 19.32 -10.84 37.68
C ALA A 398 20.01 -9.96 38.74
N ASP A 399 20.45 -10.55 39.86
CA ASP A 399 21.07 -9.82 40.97
C ASP A 399 22.32 -9.04 40.53
N LYS A 400 23.18 -9.66 39.71
CA LYS A 400 24.39 -9.01 39.18
C LYS A 400 24.07 -7.74 38.40
N VAL A 401 23.06 -7.78 37.53
CA VAL A 401 22.68 -6.62 36.70
C VAL A 401 22.05 -5.52 37.56
N VAL A 402 21.26 -5.89 38.57
CA VAL A 402 20.72 -4.94 39.54
C VAL A 402 21.83 -4.26 40.33
N GLU A 403 22.83 -5.01 40.77
CA GLU A 403 23.99 -4.46 41.48
C GLU A 403 24.80 -3.53 40.59
N GLU A 404 25.07 -3.89 39.33
CA GLU A 404 25.73 -3.02 38.35
C GLU A 404 24.95 -1.70 38.15
N ILE A 405 23.62 -1.77 38.02
CA ILE A 405 22.78 -0.57 37.89
C ILE A 405 22.87 0.31 39.14
N ARG A 406 22.81 -0.28 40.34
CA ARG A 406 22.90 0.45 41.60
C ARG A 406 24.27 1.09 41.82
N GLN A 407 25.34 0.37 41.48
CA GLN A 407 26.71 0.90 41.54
C GLN A 407 26.91 2.08 40.57
N ALA A 408 26.22 2.08 39.43
CA ALA A 408 26.19 3.20 38.50
C ALA A 408 25.22 4.34 38.91
N GLY A 409 24.59 4.26 40.09
CA GLY A 409 23.67 5.27 40.62
C GLY A 409 22.22 5.17 40.12
N GLY A 410 21.87 4.10 39.39
CA GLY A 410 20.52 3.85 38.90
C GLY A 410 19.63 3.10 39.89
N LYS A 411 18.33 3.00 39.57
CA LYS A 411 17.34 2.29 40.38
C LYS A 411 16.96 0.97 39.71
N ALA A 412 17.10 -0.15 40.42
CA ALA A 412 16.68 -1.45 39.91
C ALA A 412 16.26 -2.45 41.01
N VAL A 413 15.42 -3.40 40.62
CA VAL A 413 15.00 -4.55 41.43
C VAL A 413 15.06 -5.83 40.58
N ALA A 414 15.44 -6.94 41.20
CA ALA A 414 15.48 -8.24 40.53
C ALA A 414 14.11 -8.91 40.57
N ASN A 415 13.80 -9.68 39.54
CA ASN A 415 12.69 -10.62 39.53
C ASN A 415 13.17 -11.97 38.96
N TYR A 416 12.74 -13.07 39.58
CA TYR A 416 13.21 -14.43 39.24
C TYR A 416 12.09 -15.32 38.68
N ASP A 417 10.90 -14.77 38.47
CA ASP A 417 9.75 -15.52 37.99
C ASP A 417 9.92 -15.90 36.51
N SER A 418 9.30 -17.01 36.13
CA SER A 418 9.16 -17.35 34.72
C SER A 418 8.31 -16.31 34.00
N VAL A 419 8.63 -16.00 32.74
CA VAL A 419 7.78 -15.15 31.89
C VAL A 419 6.40 -15.76 31.62
N GLU A 420 6.22 -17.05 31.87
CA GLU A 420 4.89 -17.68 31.86
C GLU A 420 3.99 -17.17 33.00
N ASP A 421 4.60 -16.68 34.08
CA ASP A 421 3.97 -16.03 35.24
C ASP A 421 4.11 -14.49 35.16
N GLY A 422 3.93 -13.91 33.96
CA GLY A 422 4.13 -12.48 33.71
C GLY A 422 3.42 -11.52 34.68
N ASP A 423 2.29 -11.94 35.27
CA ASP A 423 1.58 -11.18 36.31
C ASP A 423 2.47 -10.91 37.53
N LYS A 424 3.28 -11.89 37.97
CA LYS A 424 4.23 -11.74 39.11
C LYS A 424 5.39 -10.81 38.79
N VAL A 425 5.86 -10.85 37.54
CA VAL A 425 6.91 -9.94 37.05
C VAL A 425 6.43 -8.49 37.16
N VAL A 426 5.18 -8.25 36.80
CA VAL A 426 4.62 -6.90 36.89
C VAL A 426 4.26 -6.51 38.32
N GLU A 427 3.74 -7.42 39.13
CA GLU A 427 3.57 -7.18 40.57
C GLU A 427 4.87 -6.72 41.23
N THR A 428 6.02 -7.24 40.80
CA THR A 428 7.33 -6.79 41.28
C THR A 428 7.58 -5.31 40.94
N ALA A 429 7.25 -4.89 39.72
CA ALA A 429 7.36 -3.48 39.32
C ALA A 429 6.42 -2.57 40.12
N ILE A 430 5.17 -2.98 40.29
CA ILE A 430 4.18 -2.21 41.05
C ILE A 430 4.58 -2.12 42.53
N LYS A 431 5.02 -3.22 43.15
CA LYS A 431 5.46 -3.23 44.55
C LYS A 431 6.72 -2.38 44.77
N ALA A 432 7.66 -2.40 43.82
CA ALA A 432 8.94 -1.69 43.96
C ALA A 432 8.85 -0.20 43.58
N PHE A 433 8.08 0.14 42.54
CA PHE A 433 8.11 1.46 41.90
C PHE A 433 6.72 2.07 41.65
N GLY A 434 5.63 1.38 41.96
CA GLY A 434 4.25 1.89 41.89
C GLY A 434 3.64 2.00 40.49
N ARG A 435 4.41 1.78 39.42
CA ARG A 435 3.95 1.87 38.02
C ARG A 435 4.82 1.04 37.09
N VAL A 436 4.38 0.93 35.84
CA VAL A 436 5.17 0.44 34.70
C VAL A 436 4.96 1.45 33.56
N ASP A 437 5.94 1.63 32.68
CA ASP A 437 5.84 2.47 31.48
C ASP A 437 6.40 1.75 30.24
N ILE A 438 7.49 1.00 30.41
CA ILE A 438 8.17 0.32 29.31
C ILE A 438 8.22 -1.17 29.60
N VAL A 439 7.91 -2.00 28.59
CA VAL A 439 8.07 -3.45 28.70
C VAL A 439 8.90 -3.94 27.51
N VAL A 440 10.03 -4.58 27.80
CA VAL A 440 10.92 -5.18 26.81
C VAL A 440 10.87 -6.69 26.99
N ASN A 441 10.10 -7.35 26.13
CA ASN A 441 9.87 -8.80 26.18
C ASN A 441 11.00 -9.55 25.47
N ASN A 442 12.17 -9.64 26.10
CA ASN A 442 13.41 -10.18 25.53
C ASN A 442 13.71 -11.65 25.91
N ALA A 443 13.03 -12.21 26.92
CA ALA A 443 13.29 -13.59 27.36
C ALA A 443 13.22 -14.61 26.22
N GLY A 444 14.18 -15.52 26.17
CA GLY A 444 14.28 -16.49 25.10
C GLY A 444 15.21 -17.66 25.40
N ILE A 445 14.96 -18.77 24.72
CA ILE A 445 15.73 -20.02 24.78
C ILE A 445 15.94 -20.63 23.38
N LEU A 446 16.86 -21.58 23.26
CA LEU A 446 17.11 -22.34 22.03
C LEU A 446 16.88 -23.85 22.20
N ARG A 447 16.34 -24.48 21.14
CA ARG A 447 16.09 -25.92 20.99
C ARG A 447 16.39 -26.34 19.55
N ASP A 448 17.66 -26.29 19.19
CA ASP A 448 18.07 -26.42 17.78
C ASP A 448 18.05 -27.88 17.31
N LYS A 449 16.94 -28.28 16.70
CA LYS A 449 16.74 -29.60 16.10
C LYS A 449 16.15 -29.43 14.70
N SER A 450 16.45 -30.37 13.80
CA SER A 450 15.77 -30.49 12.50
C SER A 450 14.32 -30.92 12.71
N PHE A 451 13.41 -30.65 11.77
CA PHE A 451 11.99 -30.98 11.92
C PHE A 451 11.77 -32.42 12.33
N ALA A 452 12.45 -33.33 11.62
CA ALA A 452 12.37 -34.77 11.85
C ALA A 452 12.77 -35.19 13.27
N ARG A 453 13.63 -34.43 13.96
CA ARG A 453 14.13 -34.73 15.31
C ARG A 453 13.53 -33.87 16.41
N MET A 454 12.70 -32.89 16.07
CA MET A 454 11.97 -32.07 17.04
C MET A 454 10.98 -32.95 17.79
N THR A 455 11.02 -32.93 19.12
CA THR A 455 10.01 -33.58 19.98
C THR A 455 8.92 -32.59 20.38
N ASP A 456 7.78 -33.08 20.86
CA ASP A 456 6.71 -32.21 21.38
C ASP A 456 7.20 -31.33 22.54
N GLY A 457 8.00 -31.88 23.46
CA GLY A 457 8.54 -31.12 24.59
C GLY A 457 9.49 -30.00 24.16
N ASP A 458 10.27 -30.21 23.09
CA ASP A 458 11.11 -29.14 22.53
C ASP A 458 10.25 -28.03 21.89
N TRP A 459 9.22 -28.42 21.13
CA TRP A 459 8.28 -27.51 20.47
C TRP A 459 7.51 -26.65 21.48
N ASP A 460 6.92 -27.31 22.49
CA ASP A 460 6.10 -26.68 23.51
C ASP A 460 6.94 -25.69 24.33
N LEU A 461 8.15 -26.06 24.73
CA LEU A 461 9.01 -25.18 25.52
C LEU A 461 9.38 -23.88 24.77
N VAL A 462 9.70 -23.97 23.48
CA VAL A 462 9.99 -22.78 22.66
C VAL A 462 8.76 -21.86 22.55
N HIS A 463 7.58 -22.42 22.29
CA HIS A 463 6.35 -21.63 22.19
C HIS A 463 5.94 -21.02 23.54
N ARG A 464 6.11 -21.77 24.64
CA ARG A 464 5.79 -21.29 25.99
C ARG A 464 6.65 -20.11 26.40
N VAL A 465 7.96 -20.15 26.17
CA VAL A 465 8.85 -19.05 26.55
C VAL A 465 8.69 -17.84 25.61
N HIS A 466 8.79 -18.05 24.30
CA HIS A 466 8.86 -16.94 23.35
C HIS A 466 7.49 -16.30 23.11
N LEU A 467 6.47 -17.09 22.74
CA LEU A 467 5.19 -16.56 22.28
C LEU A 467 4.19 -16.42 23.44
N ARG A 468 3.98 -17.48 24.22
CA ARG A 468 3.07 -17.44 25.38
C ARG A 468 3.63 -16.55 26.50
N GLY A 469 4.93 -16.62 26.77
CA GLY A 469 5.60 -15.75 27.74
C GLY A 469 5.52 -14.27 27.35
N THR A 470 5.64 -13.94 26.05
CA THR A 470 5.34 -12.58 25.57
C THR A 470 3.88 -12.24 25.84
N TYR A 471 2.91 -13.07 25.46
CA TYR A 471 1.49 -12.83 25.75
C TYR A 471 1.20 -12.59 27.24
N LYS A 472 1.84 -13.34 28.14
CA LYS A 472 1.70 -13.19 29.60
C LYS A 472 2.45 -11.96 30.13
N GLY A 473 3.63 -11.66 29.60
CA GLY A 473 4.45 -10.49 29.95
C GLY A 473 3.91 -9.17 29.39
N VAL A 474 3.02 -9.23 28.39
CA VAL A 474 2.25 -8.07 27.93
C VAL A 474 1.13 -7.78 28.93
N TRP A 475 1.42 -6.90 29.88
CA TRP A 475 0.50 -6.51 30.97
C TRP A 475 -0.63 -5.55 30.55
N ILE A 476 -1.11 -5.64 29.30
CA ILE A 476 -2.21 -4.78 28.80
C ILE A 476 -3.54 -5.07 29.54
N LYS A 477 -3.70 -6.22 30.19
CA LYS A 477 -4.99 -6.67 30.77
C LYS A 477 -5.48 -5.89 31.99
N SER A 478 -4.58 -5.44 32.85
CA SER A 478 -4.90 -4.71 34.11
C SER A 478 -4.93 -3.20 33.91
N CYS A 479 -4.04 -2.62 33.09
CA CYS A 479 -4.05 -1.19 32.75
C CYS A 479 -5.38 -0.72 32.13
N LEU A 480 -6.11 -1.63 31.47
CA LEU A 480 -7.41 -1.33 30.85
C LEU A 480 -8.59 -1.35 31.84
N LYS A 481 -8.38 -1.77 33.09
CA LYS A 481 -9.42 -1.85 34.12
C LYS A 481 -9.48 -0.64 35.06
N GLU A 482 -8.43 0.16 35.16
CA GLU A 482 -8.38 1.29 36.10
C GLU A 482 -8.45 2.63 35.36
N GLU A 483 -9.60 3.29 35.44
CA GLU A 483 -9.73 4.71 35.09
C GLU A 483 -8.87 5.55 36.06
N GLY A 484 -7.69 5.97 35.60
CA GLY A 484 -6.76 6.79 36.40
C GLY A 484 -5.29 6.36 36.34
N CYS A 485 -4.97 5.21 35.74
CA CYS A 485 -3.58 4.78 35.57
C CYS A 485 -2.96 5.44 34.32
N SER A 486 -2.04 6.40 34.50
CA SER A 486 -1.32 7.08 33.40
C SER A 486 -0.21 6.19 32.83
N TYR A 487 -0.60 5.13 32.12
CA TYR A 487 0.32 4.22 31.45
C TYR A 487 0.66 4.71 30.03
N GLN A 488 1.94 5.03 29.75
CA GLN A 488 2.46 5.23 28.40
C GLN A 488 3.25 3.98 27.98
N GLY A 489 2.54 2.90 27.68
CA GLY A 489 3.14 1.60 27.37
C GLY A 489 3.88 1.57 26.05
N ARG A 490 5.20 1.36 26.08
CA ARG A 490 6.00 1.12 24.86
C ARG A 490 6.62 -0.28 24.92
N LEU A 491 6.26 -1.11 23.94
CA LEU A 491 6.59 -2.53 23.90
C LEU A 491 7.53 -2.84 22.73
N ALA A 492 8.66 -3.49 23.02
CA ALA A 492 9.55 -4.06 22.01
C ALA A 492 9.61 -5.58 22.17
N THR A 493 9.33 -6.31 21.07
CA THR A 493 9.27 -7.78 21.03
C THR A 493 10.17 -8.33 19.91
N PHE A 494 10.77 -9.53 20.06
CA PHE A 494 12.00 -9.89 19.32
C PHE A 494 11.91 -11.06 18.32
N PRO A 495 11.93 -10.81 17.00
CA PRO A 495 12.28 -11.81 15.98
C PRO A 495 13.75 -11.73 15.52
N GLU A 496 14.63 -12.61 15.98
CA GLU A 496 16.05 -12.67 15.56
C GLU A 496 16.24 -13.10 14.08
N THR A 497 17.26 -12.56 13.41
CA THR A 497 17.74 -13.00 12.08
C THR A 497 18.95 -13.94 12.22
N GLU A 498 19.05 -14.99 11.39
CA GLU A 498 20.16 -15.96 11.42
C GLU A 498 21.44 -15.40 10.77
N VAL A 499 22.63 -15.73 11.28
CA VAL A 499 23.91 -15.46 10.60
C VAL A 499 24.69 -16.76 10.55
N ARG A 500 25.24 -17.10 9.37
CA ARG A 500 26.30 -18.10 9.26
C ARG A 500 27.26 -17.76 8.14
N SER A 501 28.53 -17.48 8.47
CA SER A 501 29.64 -17.49 7.51
C SER A 501 30.40 -18.82 7.62
N ARG A 502 30.82 -19.41 6.49
CA ARG A 502 31.76 -20.53 6.46
C ARG A 502 33.17 -19.98 6.36
N TYR A 503 33.94 -20.06 7.43
CA TYR A 503 35.37 -20.35 7.35
C TYR A 503 35.69 -21.25 8.53
N GLN A 504 36.17 -22.47 8.28
CA GLN A 504 37.27 -23.09 9.03
C GLN A 504 37.57 -24.51 8.50
N HIS A 505 38.81 -24.62 7.99
CA HIS A 505 39.74 -25.74 7.99
C HIS A 505 39.53 -26.97 7.09
N GLY A 506 40.30 -26.97 5.99
CA GLY A 506 40.63 -28.15 5.20
C GLY A 506 41.90 -27.95 4.35
N VAL A 507 43.00 -27.47 4.94
CA VAL A 507 44.32 -27.49 4.27
C VAL A 507 45.21 -28.50 4.97
N ARG A 508 45.30 -29.71 4.41
CA ARG A 508 46.42 -30.63 4.72
C ARG A 508 47.68 -30.07 4.06
N ARG A 509 48.75 -29.92 4.85
CA ARG A 509 50.10 -29.57 4.38
C ARG A 509 50.52 -30.47 3.20
N TRP A 510 50.93 -29.85 2.10
CA TRP A 510 51.70 -30.51 1.03
C TRP A 510 53.01 -29.74 0.85
N PRO A 511 54.14 -30.44 0.63
CA PRO A 511 55.45 -29.82 0.58
C PRO A 511 55.65 -29.08 -0.75
N VAL A 512 56.08 -27.83 -0.66
CA VAL A 512 56.38 -26.97 -1.79
C VAL A 512 57.66 -27.45 -2.46
N ARG A 513 57.57 -27.88 -3.73
CA ARG A 513 58.71 -27.87 -4.67
C ARG A 513 58.30 -27.15 -5.95
N GLN A 514 59.23 -26.30 -6.39
CA GLN A 514 59.17 -25.24 -7.40
C GLN A 514 58.48 -25.61 -8.72
N LEU A 515 57.39 -24.93 -9.07
CA LEU A 515 56.94 -24.74 -10.46
C LEU A 515 56.28 -23.35 -10.62
N ARG A 516 56.39 -22.77 -11.84
CA ARG A 516 56.18 -21.35 -12.15
C ARG A 516 54.69 -20.90 -12.24
N PRO A 517 54.35 -19.61 -12.01
CA PRO A 517 53.01 -19.19 -11.59
C PRO A 517 51.90 -18.97 -12.64
N SER A 518 52.08 -19.21 -13.95
CA SER A 518 51.11 -18.73 -14.95
C SER A 518 50.12 -19.76 -15.53
N GLU A 519 50.29 -21.08 -15.28
CA GLU A 519 49.35 -22.10 -15.79
C GLU A 519 48.57 -22.85 -14.70
N LEU A 520 49.05 -22.83 -13.44
CA LEU A 520 48.33 -23.45 -12.32
C LEU A 520 47.03 -22.70 -12.01
N GLN A 521 47.01 -21.38 -12.16
CA GLN A 521 45.87 -20.54 -11.76
C GLN A 521 44.61 -20.77 -12.61
N ARG A 522 44.74 -21.14 -13.90
CA ARG A 522 43.57 -21.39 -14.77
C ARG A 522 42.97 -22.78 -14.63
N ARG A 523 43.76 -23.82 -14.34
CA ARG A 523 43.24 -25.19 -14.13
C ARG A 523 42.76 -25.43 -12.69
N TYR A 524 43.36 -24.77 -11.70
CA TYR A 524 42.95 -24.90 -10.29
C TYR A 524 41.62 -24.19 -10.00
N VAL A 525 41.38 -23.02 -10.61
CA VAL A 525 40.11 -22.28 -10.40
C VAL A 525 38.92 -23.02 -11.02
N LYS A 526 39.08 -23.67 -12.19
CA LYS A 526 37.95 -24.38 -12.83
C LYS A 526 37.58 -25.69 -12.11
N ALA A 527 38.58 -26.49 -11.70
CA ALA A 527 38.33 -27.76 -11.01
C ALA A 527 37.88 -27.59 -9.54
N LEU A 528 38.29 -26.50 -8.86
CA LEU A 528 37.79 -26.17 -7.53
C LEU A 528 36.37 -25.60 -7.60
N THR A 529 36.04 -24.79 -8.61
CA THR A 529 34.69 -24.23 -8.80
C THR A 529 33.65 -25.33 -9.05
N ASP A 530 33.95 -26.32 -9.90
CA ASP A 530 32.99 -27.38 -10.24
C ASP A 530 32.79 -28.41 -9.10
N ARG A 531 33.81 -28.64 -8.26
CA ARG A 531 33.72 -29.57 -7.11
C ARG A 531 33.22 -28.90 -5.82
N VAL A 532 33.44 -27.59 -5.68
CA VAL A 532 32.89 -26.77 -4.59
C VAL A 532 31.43 -26.43 -4.84
N LEU A 533 30.99 -26.12 -6.07
CA LEU A 533 29.56 -25.93 -6.37
C LEU A 533 28.73 -27.20 -6.13
N ASN A 534 29.21 -28.37 -6.58
CA ASN A 534 28.48 -29.64 -6.40
C ASN A 534 28.47 -30.17 -4.96
N THR A 535 29.32 -29.64 -4.07
CA THR A 535 29.35 -30.02 -2.64
C THR A 535 28.79 -28.92 -1.72
N MET A 536 28.61 -27.69 -2.21
CA MET A 536 27.98 -26.59 -1.46
C MET A 536 26.45 -26.64 -1.46
N VAL A 537 25.82 -27.36 -2.39
CA VAL A 537 24.36 -27.51 -2.47
C VAL A 537 23.80 -28.54 -1.46
N THR A 538 24.64 -29.40 -0.87
CA THR A 538 24.13 -30.63 -0.22
C THR A 538 24.18 -30.66 1.31
N TYR A 539 24.80 -29.70 2.00
CA TYR A 539 24.86 -29.75 3.47
C TYR A 539 24.94 -28.36 4.14
N SER A 540 23.78 -27.74 4.38
CA SER A 540 23.60 -26.72 5.43
C SER A 540 22.45 -27.17 6.34
N LYS A 541 22.81 -27.69 7.51
CA LYS A 541 21.88 -28.17 8.54
C LYS A 541 21.03 -26.98 9.06
N CYS A 542 19.84 -26.77 8.49
CA CYS A 542 18.74 -25.97 9.05
C CYS A 542 18.33 -26.55 10.41
N ARG A 543 19.04 -26.19 11.48
CA ARG A 543 18.77 -26.66 12.85
C ARG A 543 18.12 -25.60 13.73
N LEU A 544 18.06 -24.34 13.29
CA LEU A 544 17.64 -23.17 14.08
C LEU A 544 16.15 -22.81 13.89
N SER A 545 15.40 -23.60 13.13
CA SER A 545 14.22 -23.14 12.38
C SER A 545 12.93 -22.92 13.21
N TYR A 546 12.82 -23.43 14.44
CA TYR A 546 11.52 -23.52 15.13
C TYR A 546 11.18 -22.35 16.05
N LYS A 547 12.19 -21.65 16.56
CA LYS A 547 11.98 -20.37 17.26
C LYS A 547 11.35 -19.32 16.34
N PHE A 548 11.60 -19.40 15.03
CA PHE A 548 11.03 -18.48 14.04
C PHE A 548 9.50 -18.53 14.00
N ILE A 549 8.92 -19.69 14.32
CA ILE A 549 7.46 -19.90 14.37
C ILE A 549 6.85 -19.04 15.47
N ALA A 550 7.38 -19.17 16.69
CA ALA A 550 6.99 -18.33 17.82
C ALA A 550 7.26 -16.83 17.54
N LYS A 551 8.40 -16.52 16.92
CA LYS A 551 8.85 -15.14 16.64
C LYS A 551 8.04 -14.41 15.57
N LEU A 552 7.56 -15.08 14.53
CA LEU A 552 6.60 -14.45 13.61
C LEU A 552 5.20 -14.39 14.21
N GLY A 553 4.85 -15.30 15.11
CA GLY A 553 3.64 -15.17 15.93
C GLY A 553 3.64 -13.91 16.81
N ILE A 554 4.80 -13.50 17.30
CA ILE A 554 4.98 -12.22 18.01
C ILE A 554 4.65 -11.02 17.10
N VAL A 555 5.00 -11.06 15.81
CA VAL A 555 4.64 -9.99 14.86
C VAL A 555 3.11 -9.87 14.74
N GLY A 556 2.40 -11.00 14.61
CA GLY A 556 0.93 -11.01 14.52
C GLY A 556 0.26 -10.53 15.81
N LEU A 557 0.81 -10.91 16.97
CA LEU A 557 0.42 -10.38 18.28
C LEU A 557 0.61 -8.86 18.33
N THR A 558 1.81 -8.37 18.01
CA THR A 558 2.17 -6.95 18.05
C THR A 558 1.26 -6.10 17.17
N LYS A 559 0.96 -6.52 15.94
CA LYS A 559 0.08 -5.74 15.07
C LYS A 559 -1.32 -5.58 15.65
N THR A 560 -1.85 -6.63 16.27
CA THR A 560 -3.15 -6.53 16.97
C THR A 560 -3.06 -5.63 18.20
N LEU A 561 -2.02 -5.78 19.01
CA LEU A 561 -1.82 -4.95 20.21
C LEU A 561 -1.63 -3.47 19.87
N ALA A 562 -0.96 -3.16 18.77
CA ALA A 562 -0.81 -1.79 18.27
C ALA A 562 -2.18 -1.16 17.95
N ILE A 563 -3.10 -1.93 17.35
CA ILE A 563 -4.47 -1.49 17.07
C ILE A 563 -5.25 -1.30 18.37
N GLU A 564 -5.23 -2.30 19.27
CA GLU A 564 -5.99 -2.25 20.53
C GLU A 564 -5.46 -1.19 21.51
N GLY A 565 -4.14 -0.97 21.53
CA GLY A 565 -3.43 -0.09 22.43
C GLY A 565 -3.50 1.39 22.04
N LYS A 566 -3.69 1.70 20.76
CA LYS A 566 -3.66 3.07 20.21
C LYS A 566 -4.55 4.04 20.99
N LYS A 567 -5.78 3.65 21.33
CA LYS A 567 -6.74 4.51 22.06
C LYS A 567 -6.28 4.89 23.48
N ASN A 568 -5.35 4.14 24.06
CA ASN A 568 -4.80 4.37 25.39
C ASN A 568 -3.34 4.83 25.33
N ASN A 569 -2.87 5.29 24.16
CA ASN A 569 -1.48 5.66 23.93
C ASN A 569 -0.47 4.55 24.29
N ILE A 570 -0.85 3.29 24.03
CA ILE A 570 0.03 2.13 24.16
C ILE A 570 0.56 1.79 22.77
N LEU A 571 1.86 1.94 22.58
CA LEU A 571 2.55 1.71 21.32
C LEU A 571 3.36 0.41 21.40
N VAL A 572 3.23 -0.41 20.36
CA VAL A 572 3.80 -1.76 20.37
C VAL A 572 4.55 -2.01 19.09
N ASN A 573 5.82 -2.32 19.18
CA ASN A 573 6.71 -2.55 18.04
C ASN A 573 7.49 -3.86 18.19
N VAL A 574 8.08 -4.27 17.08
CA VAL A 574 8.87 -5.49 16.96
C VAL A 574 10.27 -5.12 16.49
N ILE A 575 11.30 -5.74 17.08
CA ILE A 575 12.69 -5.58 16.63
C ILE A 575 13.35 -6.91 16.34
N ALA A 576 14.14 -6.96 15.28
CA ALA A 576 14.88 -8.10 14.82
C ALA A 576 16.38 -7.86 15.02
N PRO A 577 16.92 -8.22 16.20
CA PRO A 577 18.30 -7.92 16.50
C PRO A 577 19.26 -8.91 15.84
N ASN A 578 20.42 -8.38 15.45
CA ASN A 578 21.63 -9.14 15.21
C ASN A 578 22.70 -8.70 16.21
N ALA A 579 23.05 -9.60 17.13
CA ALA A 579 24.05 -9.38 18.16
C ALA A 579 24.72 -10.69 18.61
N GLY A 580 25.97 -10.57 19.04
CA GLY A 580 26.73 -11.55 19.79
C GLY A 580 26.17 -11.71 21.20
N THR A 581 25.69 -12.90 21.51
CA THR A 581 25.09 -13.28 22.79
C THR A 581 25.48 -14.73 23.10
N ARG A 582 25.15 -15.19 24.32
CA ARG A 582 25.29 -16.62 24.68
C ARG A 582 24.54 -17.55 23.71
N MET A 583 23.43 -17.08 23.13
CA MET A 583 22.63 -17.85 22.16
C MET A 583 23.28 -17.88 20.77
N THR A 584 23.89 -16.80 20.32
CA THR A 584 24.52 -16.75 18.98
C THR A 584 25.95 -17.31 18.99
N ALA A 585 26.59 -17.40 20.15
CA ALA A 585 27.89 -18.06 20.30
C ALA A 585 27.90 -19.56 19.93
N THR A 586 26.74 -20.22 19.86
CA THR A 586 26.64 -21.61 19.38
C THR A 586 26.66 -21.73 17.86
N VAL A 587 26.52 -20.61 17.13
CA VAL A 587 26.36 -20.58 15.67
C VAL A 587 27.29 -19.59 14.96
N MET A 588 27.92 -18.67 15.68
CA MET A 588 28.90 -17.67 15.21
C MET A 588 30.32 -17.97 15.76
N PRO A 589 31.40 -17.67 15.01
CA PRO A 589 32.78 -17.65 15.52
C PRO A 589 32.94 -16.62 16.66
N PRO A 590 33.88 -16.84 17.60
CA PRO A 590 34.11 -15.93 18.73
C PRO A 590 34.39 -14.49 18.31
N GLU A 591 35.18 -14.25 17.27
CA GLU A 591 35.47 -12.90 16.80
C GLU A 591 34.23 -12.13 16.34
N MET A 592 33.24 -12.82 15.75
CA MET A 592 31.98 -12.19 15.34
C MET A 592 31.07 -11.92 16.54
N VAL A 593 31.06 -12.82 17.53
CA VAL A 593 30.31 -12.63 18.78
C VAL A 593 30.83 -11.41 19.53
N GLU A 594 32.14 -11.20 19.56
CA GLU A 594 32.76 -10.03 20.20
C GLU A 594 32.49 -8.73 19.41
N ALA A 595 32.48 -8.80 18.08
CA ALA A 595 32.26 -7.65 17.22
C ALA A 595 30.81 -7.14 17.23
N PHE A 596 29.83 -8.05 17.31
CA PHE A 596 28.40 -7.70 17.30
C PHE A 596 27.89 -7.40 18.70
N LYS A 597 28.23 -6.23 19.23
CA LYS A 597 27.89 -5.85 20.60
C LYS A 597 26.38 -5.62 20.80
N PRO A 598 25.76 -6.17 21.86
CA PRO A 598 24.37 -5.86 22.24
C PRO A 598 24.07 -4.37 22.41
N GLU A 599 25.07 -3.60 22.79
CA GLU A 599 25.04 -2.14 22.94
C GLU A 599 24.70 -1.43 21.62
N TYR A 600 24.94 -2.05 20.46
CA TYR A 600 24.55 -1.50 19.15
C TYR A 600 23.08 -1.70 18.82
N VAL A 601 22.32 -2.39 19.69
CA VAL A 601 20.86 -2.58 19.55
C VAL A 601 20.09 -1.72 20.55
N ALA A 602 20.66 -1.52 21.74
CA ALA A 602 20.01 -0.83 22.86
C ALA A 602 19.46 0.58 22.53
N PRO A 603 20.12 1.43 21.71
CA PRO A 603 19.62 2.75 21.36
C PRO A 603 18.23 2.74 20.70
N LEU A 604 17.96 1.77 19.82
CA LEU A 604 16.65 1.64 19.17
C LEU A 604 15.58 1.24 20.19
N ILE A 605 15.88 0.30 21.09
CA ILE A 605 14.95 -0.14 22.14
C ILE A 605 14.54 1.04 23.02
N ALA A 606 15.51 1.82 23.48
CA ALA A 606 15.24 3.00 24.29
C ALA A 606 14.42 4.02 23.49
N PHE A 607 14.79 4.33 22.23
CA PHE A 607 14.04 5.29 21.42
C PHE A 607 12.58 4.86 21.18
N LEU A 608 12.34 3.58 20.85
CA LEU A 608 10.98 3.02 20.74
C LEU A 608 10.21 3.13 22.07
N GLY A 609 10.94 3.02 23.20
CA GLY A 609 10.50 3.19 24.58
C GLY A 609 10.30 4.64 25.06
N HIS A 610 10.65 5.65 24.25
CA HIS A 610 10.58 7.06 24.64
C HIS A 610 9.32 7.76 24.12
N GLU A 611 8.69 8.63 24.92
CA GLU A 611 7.43 9.31 24.59
C GLU A 611 7.42 10.09 23.27
N SER A 612 8.58 10.53 22.77
CA SER A 612 8.71 11.22 21.49
C SER A 612 8.60 10.32 20.25
N CYS A 613 8.71 8.99 20.38
CA CYS A 613 8.64 8.09 19.23
C CYS A 613 7.16 7.82 18.84
N PRO A 614 6.67 8.24 17.67
CA PRO A 614 5.25 8.08 17.32
C PRO A 614 4.88 6.67 16.83
N GLU A 615 5.88 5.78 16.73
CA GLU A 615 5.76 4.53 15.97
C GLU A 615 5.00 3.44 16.73
N SER A 616 4.12 2.71 16.03
CA SER A 616 3.41 1.55 16.55
C SER A 616 3.07 0.55 15.43
N GLY A 617 3.05 -0.74 15.75
CA GLY A 617 2.76 -1.84 14.81
C GLY A 617 3.89 -2.14 13.83
N SER A 618 5.06 -1.52 14.01
CA SER A 618 6.20 -1.57 13.09
C SER A 618 7.21 -2.64 13.46
N ILE A 619 7.98 -3.05 12.45
CA ILE A 619 9.02 -4.07 12.54
C ILE A 619 10.34 -3.41 12.14
N PHE A 620 11.38 -3.61 12.93
CA PHE A 620 12.71 -3.07 12.65
C PHE A 620 13.74 -4.20 12.62
N GLU A 621 14.73 -4.12 11.75
CA GLU A 621 15.97 -4.89 11.84
C GLU A 621 17.08 -4.00 12.38
N VAL A 622 17.91 -4.55 13.27
CA VAL A 622 18.93 -3.76 13.95
C VAL A 622 20.14 -4.60 14.33
N GLY A 623 21.34 -4.05 14.12
CA GLY A 623 22.60 -4.69 14.52
C GLY A 623 23.78 -4.03 13.82
N SER A 624 25.00 -4.26 14.31
CA SER A 624 26.22 -3.72 13.67
C SER A 624 26.26 -2.19 13.47
N GLY A 625 25.53 -1.42 14.29
CA GLY A 625 25.40 0.03 14.09
C GLY A 625 24.45 0.41 12.95
N TRP A 626 23.58 -0.49 12.50
CA TRP A 626 22.60 -0.24 11.45
C TRP A 626 21.17 -0.51 11.93
N ILE A 627 20.22 0.28 11.46
CA ILE A 627 18.79 0.14 11.75
C ILE A 627 17.99 0.32 10.46
N ALA A 628 17.09 -0.62 10.15
CA ALA A 628 16.12 -0.50 9.06
C ALA A 628 14.71 -0.86 9.51
N LYS A 629 13.71 -0.33 8.80
CA LYS A 629 12.29 -0.67 8.95
C LYS A 629 11.90 -1.74 7.94
N VAL A 630 11.05 -2.66 8.35
CA VAL A 630 10.52 -3.76 7.52
C VAL A 630 9.00 -3.63 7.39
N ARG A 631 8.46 -3.85 6.18
CA ARG A 631 7.02 -3.90 5.92
C ARG A 631 6.68 -4.98 4.90
N TRP A 632 5.38 -5.26 4.75
CA TRP A 632 4.86 -6.11 3.69
C TRP A 632 4.74 -5.32 2.40
N GLN A 633 5.16 -5.93 1.29
CA GLN A 633 4.79 -5.52 -0.06
C GLN A 633 3.94 -6.61 -0.69
N ARG A 634 2.86 -6.19 -1.34
CA ARG A 634 1.94 -7.03 -2.11
C ARG A 634 2.15 -6.78 -3.60
N SER A 635 2.20 -7.84 -4.40
CA SER A 635 2.23 -7.70 -5.87
C SER A 635 0.94 -7.06 -6.37
N GLY A 636 0.92 -6.57 -7.61
CA GLY A 636 -0.33 -6.10 -8.22
C GLY A 636 -1.40 -7.19 -8.34
N GLY A 637 -0.99 -8.45 -8.27
CA GLY A 637 -1.87 -9.61 -8.34
C GLY A 637 -2.62 -9.72 -9.66
N VAL A 638 -3.59 -10.63 -9.69
CA VAL A 638 -4.49 -10.84 -10.82
C VAL A 638 -5.91 -11.03 -10.30
N GLY A 639 -6.82 -10.25 -10.86
CA GLY A 639 -8.25 -10.46 -10.75
C GLY A 639 -8.76 -11.47 -11.77
N PHE A 640 -9.55 -12.43 -11.30
CA PHE A 640 -10.25 -13.41 -12.11
C PHE A 640 -11.76 -13.16 -11.99
N SER A 641 -12.48 -13.36 -13.09
CA SER A 641 -13.92 -13.11 -13.17
C SER A 641 -14.69 -13.93 -12.13
N SER A 642 -15.62 -13.29 -11.41
CA SER A 642 -16.52 -13.98 -10.48
C SER A 642 -17.74 -14.60 -11.18
N SER A 643 -17.85 -14.49 -12.51
CA SER A 643 -18.95 -15.03 -13.31
C SER A 643 -18.72 -16.47 -13.78
N GLN A 644 -17.47 -16.97 -13.70
CA GLN A 644 -17.08 -18.31 -14.12
C GLN A 644 -16.31 -19.03 -13.00
N PRO A 645 -16.36 -20.37 -12.93
CA PRO A 645 -15.51 -21.13 -12.02
C PRO A 645 -14.02 -20.87 -12.30
N LEU A 646 -13.29 -20.45 -11.28
CA LEU A 646 -11.83 -20.29 -11.37
C LEU A 646 -11.16 -21.67 -11.42
N LEU A 647 -10.23 -21.86 -12.36
CA LEU A 647 -9.50 -23.10 -12.57
C LEU A 647 -7.99 -22.93 -12.25
N PRO A 648 -7.32 -23.96 -11.69
CA PRO A 648 -5.90 -23.88 -11.36
C PRO A 648 -5.00 -23.70 -12.61
N GLU A 649 -5.48 -24.10 -13.79
CA GLU A 649 -4.81 -23.84 -15.07
C GLU A 649 -4.76 -22.33 -15.39
N GLN A 650 -5.81 -21.58 -15.03
CA GLN A 650 -5.85 -20.13 -15.21
C GLN A 650 -4.86 -19.45 -14.26
N ILE A 651 -4.76 -19.93 -13.01
CA ILE A 651 -3.71 -19.51 -12.06
C ILE A 651 -2.32 -19.78 -12.64
N ALA A 652 -2.08 -21.00 -13.14
CA ALA A 652 -0.80 -21.38 -13.73
C ALA A 652 -0.42 -20.50 -14.93
N LYS A 653 -1.39 -20.21 -15.82
CA LYS A 653 -1.18 -19.37 -17.01
C LYS A 653 -0.83 -17.92 -16.66
N ARG A 654 -1.38 -17.39 -15.57
CA ARG A 654 -1.17 -16.01 -15.10
C ARG A 654 -0.14 -15.93 -13.96
N TRP A 655 0.60 -17.00 -13.70
CA TRP A 655 1.48 -17.09 -12.53
C TRP A 655 2.55 -15.99 -12.52
N SER A 656 3.12 -15.66 -13.67
CA SER A 656 4.09 -14.57 -13.81
C SER A 656 3.56 -13.24 -13.29
N ASP A 657 2.29 -12.95 -13.56
CA ASP A 657 1.64 -11.69 -13.22
C ASP A 657 1.25 -11.67 -11.73
N ILE A 658 0.78 -12.81 -11.20
CA ILE A 658 0.45 -12.97 -9.78
C ILE A 658 1.67 -12.67 -8.90
N VAL A 659 2.86 -13.10 -9.32
CA VAL A 659 4.10 -12.96 -8.54
C VAL A 659 4.96 -11.77 -8.96
N ASN A 660 4.47 -10.91 -9.87
CA ASN A 660 5.22 -9.75 -10.35
C ASN A 660 5.08 -8.56 -9.39
N PHE A 661 6.21 -8.10 -8.86
CA PHE A 661 6.27 -6.89 -8.02
C PHE A 661 6.80 -5.66 -8.77
N ASN A 662 7.20 -5.81 -10.03
CA ASN A 662 7.95 -4.81 -10.79
C ASN A 662 7.14 -4.18 -11.94
N ASP A 663 5.83 -4.39 -11.97
CA ASP A 663 4.92 -3.85 -13.00
C ASP A 663 4.24 -2.53 -12.60
N GLY A 664 4.72 -1.89 -11.53
CA GLY A 664 4.19 -0.62 -11.02
C GLY A 664 2.88 -0.74 -10.23
N ARG A 665 2.33 -1.95 -10.06
CA ARG A 665 1.05 -2.18 -9.33
C ARG A 665 1.24 -2.68 -7.90
N ALA A 666 2.48 -2.85 -7.45
CA ALA A 666 2.76 -3.31 -6.09
C ALA A 666 2.23 -2.31 -5.04
N THR A 667 1.68 -2.83 -3.95
CA THR A 667 1.05 -2.03 -2.89
C THR A 667 1.54 -2.43 -1.50
N HIS A 668 1.30 -1.60 -0.49
CA HIS A 668 1.78 -1.79 0.88
C HIS A 668 0.63 -1.73 1.89
N PRO A 669 -0.35 -2.66 1.81
CA PRO A 669 -1.48 -2.65 2.72
C PRO A 669 -1.02 -2.72 4.18
N THR A 670 -1.57 -1.84 5.01
CA THR A 670 -1.23 -1.73 6.44
C THR A 670 -2.34 -2.26 7.35
N SER A 671 -3.54 -2.48 6.81
CA SER A 671 -4.72 -2.97 7.53
C SER A 671 -5.49 -4.02 6.72
N THR A 672 -6.33 -4.80 7.41
CA THR A 672 -7.25 -5.75 6.75
C THR A 672 -8.22 -5.05 5.80
N GLN A 673 -8.61 -3.81 6.08
CA GLN A 673 -9.53 -3.01 5.28
C GLN A 673 -8.87 -2.57 3.97
N GLU A 674 -7.64 -2.04 4.01
CA GLU A 674 -6.87 -1.70 2.81
C GLU A 674 -6.56 -2.93 1.96
N ALA A 675 -6.26 -4.06 2.62
CA ALA A 675 -6.09 -5.32 1.91
C ALA A 675 -7.37 -5.71 1.17
N PHE A 676 -8.54 -5.53 1.80
CA PHE A 676 -9.88 -5.83 1.27
C PHE A 676 -10.32 -4.94 0.10
N GLN A 677 -9.90 -3.68 0.05
CA GLN A 677 -10.31 -2.76 -1.02
C GLN A 677 -10.01 -3.30 -2.42
N GLN A 678 -8.82 -3.87 -2.66
CA GLN A 678 -8.49 -4.44 -3.97
C GLN A 678 -9.29 -5.69 -4.34
N PHE A 679 -9.79 -6.43 -3.34
CA PHE A 679 -10.73 -7.53 -3.58
C PHE A 679 -12.10 -6.99 -4.01
N MET A 680 -12.52 -5.86 -3.44
CA MET A 680 -13.75 -5.17 -3.84
C MET A 680 -13.64 -4.54 -5.23
N ASP A 681 -12.48 -3.97 -5.57
CA ASP A 681 -12.21 -3.45 -6.91
C ASP A 681 -12.31 -4.57 -7.97
N ASN A 682 -11.93 -5.82 -7.62
CA ASN A 682 -12.13 -6.98 -8.48
C ASN A 682 -13.62 -7.33 -8.71
N PHE A 683 -14.50 -7.04 -7.73
CA PHE A 683 -15.95 -7.24 -7.89
C PHE A 683 -16.61 -6.18 -8.76
N ALA A 684 -16.17 -4.92 -8.67
CA ALA A 684 -16.59 -3.89 -9.62
C ALA A 684 -16.23 -4.26 -11.08
N ASN A 685 -15.14 -5.03 -11.27
CA ASN A 685 -14.73 -5.59 -12.56
C ASN A 685 -15.53 -6.83 -13.02
N SER A 686 -16.57 -7.26 -12.29
CA SER A 686 -17.30 -8.53 -12.56
C SER A 686 -18.51 -8.41 -13.49
N ALA A 687 -18.78 -7.25 -14.09
CA ALA A 687 -19.81 -7.09 -15.14
C ALA A 687 -19.30 -7.49 -16.53
N VAL A 688 -18.33 -8.40 -16.59
CA VAL A 688 -17.68 -8.84 -17.83
C VAL A 688 -17.71 -10.36 -17.90
N SER A 689 -18.63 -10.89 -18.69
CA SER A 689 -18.67 -12.28 -19.11
C SER A 689 -17.60 -12.54 -20.17
N GLU A 690 -16.76 -13.57 -19.99
CA GLU A 690 -15.99 -14.13 -21.10
C GLU A 690 -16.94 -14.56 -22.23
N PRO A 691 -16.58 -14.34 -23.52
CA PRO A 691 -17.45 -14.65 -24.63
C PRO A 691 -17.59 -16.16 -24.78
N THR A 692 -18.77 -16.68 -24.43
CA THR A 692 -19.19 -18.00 -24.91
C THR A 692 -19.25 -17.98 -26.42
N LYS A 693 -18.60 -18.94 -27.08
CA LYS A 693 -18.82 -19.22 -28.50
C LYS A 693 -20.32 -19.42 -28.75
N LYS A 694 -20.96 -18.40 -29.30
CA LYS A 694 -22.18 -18.51 -30.09
C LYS A 694 -21.97 -17.68 -31.34
N GLU A 695 -22.26 -18.31 -32.47
CA GLU A 695 -22.46 -17.65 -33.75
C GLU A 695 -23.58 -16.59 -33.60
N ASP A 696 -23.45 -15.50 -34.36
CA ASP A 696 -24.35 -14.34 -34.52
C ASP A 696 -24.08 -13.07 -33.64
N GLY A 697 -23.37 -12.10 -34.25
CA GLY A 697 -23.54 -10.64 -34.06
C GLY A 697 -22.88 -9.94 -32.86
N LEU A 698 -22.17 -8.83 -33.12
CA LEU A 698 -21.72 -7.86 -32.09
C LEU A 698 -22.91 -6.96 -31.69
N ASP A 699 -23.33 -6.95 -30.43
CA ASP A 699 -24.41 -6.08 -29.93
C ASP A 699 -23.89 -4.65 -29.66
N ILE A 700 -23.99 -3.81 -30.70
CA ILE A 700 -23.53 -2.41 -30.69
C ILE A 700 -24.35 -1.55 -29.70
N GLU A 701 -25.63 -1.85 -29.52
CA GLU A 701 -26.52 -1.06 -28.65
C GLU A 701 -26.26 -1.34 -27.17
N ALA A 702 -25.89 -2.58 -26.82
CA ALA A 702 -25.39 -2.89 -25.49
C ALA A 702 -24.05 -2.18 -25.20
N ALA A 703 -23.12 -2.18 -26.17
CA ALA A 703 -21.82 -1.53 -26.01
C ALA A 703 -21.92 -0.01 -25.80
N LYS A 704 -22.87 0.66 -26.46
CA LYS A 704 -23.16 2.11 -26.30
C LYS A 704 -23.74 2.47 -24.93
N LYS A 705 -24.35 1.50 -24.22
CA LYS A 705 -24.97 1.71 -22.90
C LYS A 705 -23.99 1.51 -21.73
N LEU A 706 -22.76 1.07 -22.00
CA LEU A 706 -21.73 0.91 -20.97
C LEU A 706 -21.37 2.27 -20.35
N THR A 707 -21.36 2.30 -19.02
CA THR A 707 -20.94 3.45 -18.23
C THR A 707 -19.58 3.17 -17.60
N PHE A 708 -18.65 4.11 -17.73
CA PHE A 708 -17.32 4.02 -17.12
C PHE A 708 -17.22 4.99 -15.95
N ASP A 709 -16.45 4.59 -14.94
CA ASP A 709 -16.24 5.43 -13.77
C ASP A 709 -15.46 6.70 -14.13
N PRO A 710 -15.83 7.85 -13.53
CA PRO A 710 -15.12 9.10 -13.77
C PRO A 710 -13.68 9.04 -13.20
N MET A 711 -12.70 9.49 -13.98
CA MET A 711 -11.29 9.49 -13.57
C MET A 711 -10.85 10.88 -13.10
N GLU A 712 -10.34 10.96 -11.87
CA GLU A 712 -9.75 12.19 -11.34
C GLU A 712 -8.37 12.44 -11.96
N PHE A 713 -8.11 13.68 -12.36
CA PHE A 713 -6.80 14.14 -12.83
C PHE A 713 -6.47 15.47 -12.13
N SER A 714 -5.46 15.45 -11.26
CA SER A 714 -4.92 16.64 -10.59
C SER A 714 -3.68 17.12 -11.33
N TYR A 715 -3.57 18.43 -11.57
CA TYR A 715 -2.40 19.01 -12.22
C TYR A 715 -2.11 20.42 -11.69
N SER A 716 -0.87 20.82 -11.86
CA SER A 716 -0.32 22.12 -11.50
C SER A 716 0.31 22.80 -12.70
N GLU A 717 0.80 24.02 -12.49
CA GLU A 717 1.55 24.79 -13.49
C GLU A 717 2.77 24.01 -13.98
N ARG A 718 3.37 23.17 -13.11
CA ARG A 718 4.46 22.26 -13.47
C ARG A 718 4.07 21.33 -14.62
N ASP A 719 2.87 20.75 -14.55
CA ASP A 719 2.40 19.75 -15.52
C ASP A 719 2.04 20.41 -16.86
N VAL A 720 1.49 21.63 -16.79
CA VAL A 720 1.27 22.49 -17.96
C VAL A 720 2.58 22.79 -18.67
N ILE A 721 3.61 23.21 -17.93
CA ILE A 721 4.93 23.52 -18.47
C ILE A 721 5.59 22.25 -19.04
N LEU A 722 5.50 21.12 -18.33
CA LEU A 722 6.04 19.84 -18.78
C LEU A 722 5.43 19.41 -20.11
N TYR A 723 4.11 19.56 -20.27
CA TYR A 723 3.43 19.31 -21.54
C TYR A 723 3.90 20.26 -22.64
N ALA A 724 3.98 21.57 -22.35
CA ALA A 724 4.42 22.57 -23.31
C ALA A 724 5.84 22.27 -23.84
N LEU A 725 6.77 21.92 -22.95
CA LEU A 725 8.12 21.47 -23.33
C LEU A 725 8.07 20.15 -24.13
N GLY A 726 7.20 19.22 -23.74
CA GLY A 726 6.95 17.96 -24.44
C GLY A 726 6.45 18.16 -25.88
N VAL A 727 5.82 19.30 -26.20
CA VAL A 727 5.40 19.68 -27.57
C VAL A 727 6.29 20.77 -28.17
N GLY A 728 7.53 20.86 -27.69
CA GLY A 728 8.59 21.67 -28.28
C GLY A 728 8.54 23.16 -27.96
N ALA A 729 7.81 23.59 -26.93
CA ALA A 729 7.92 24.96 -26.42
C ALA A 729 9.36 25.21 -25.92
N LYS A 730 9.84 26.43 -26.10
CA LYS A 730 11.22 26.82 -25.79
C LYS A 730 11.22 27.82 -24.64
N ARG A 731 12.40 28.07 -24.07
CA ARG A 731 12.62 29.15 -23.08
C ARG A 731 12.15 30.54 -23.53
N THR A 732 11.98 30.75 -24.84
CA THR A 732 11.49 32.01 -25.43
C THR A 732 9.97 32.12 -25.41
N ASP A 733 9.26 31.00 -25.23
CA ASP A 733 7.81 30.94 -25.15
C ASP A 733 7.35 31.11 -23.70
N LEU A 734 7.78 32.21 -23.06
CA LEU A 734 7.59 32.42 -21.61
C LEU A 734 6.13 32.25 -21.15
N HIS A 735 5.18 32.66 -21.98
CA HIS A 735 3.74 32.47 -21.76
C HIS A 735 3.29 31.00 -21.64
N LEU A 736 4.12 30.01 -22.02
CA LEU A 736 3.85 28.58 -21.89
C LEU A 736 4.79 27.85 -20.91
N VAL A 737 5.96 28.43 -20.61
CA VAL A 737 7.02 27.75 -19.85
C VAL A 737 7.42 28.45 -18.55
N TYR A 738 6.77 29.56 -18.21
CA TYR A 738 7.03 30.30 -16.98
C TYR A 738 5.73 30.75 -16.32
N GLU A 739 5.44 30.16 -15.17
CA GLU A 739 4.21 30.34 -14.39
C GLU A 739 3.98 31.78 -13.92
N ASN A 740 5.05 32.59 -13.78
CA ASN A 740 4.93 34.00 -13.41
C ASN A 740 4.97 34.95 -14.62
N ALA A 741 4.90 34.44 -15.86
CA ALA A 741 4.69 35.31 -17.02
C ALA A 741 3.32 36.00 -16.91
N GLU A 742 3.24 37.27 -17.27
CA GLU A 742 1.99 38.06 -17.13
C GLU A 742 0.81 37.49 -17.94
N ASN A 743 1.11 36.66 -18.95
CA ASN A 743 0.15 35.98 -19.80
C ASN A 743 0.35 34.45 -19.80
N PHE A 744 0.79 33.86 -18.68
CA PHE A 744 0.93 32.39 -18.59
C PHE A 744 -0.39 31.69 -18.96
N THR A 745 -0.33 30.76 -19.91
CA THR A 745 -1.51 30.12 -20.48
C THR A 745 -1.27 28.65 -20.77
N VAL A 746 -2.35 27.88 -20.81
CA VAL A 746 -2.35 26.45 -21.11
C VAL A 746 -2.61 26.24 -22.58
N LEU A 747 -1.73 25.52 -23.28
CA LEU A 747 -1.99 25.12 -24.67
C LEU A 747 -3.33 24.35 -24.74
N PRO A 748 -4.28 24.75 -25.62
CA PRO A 748 -5.57 24.09 -25.78
C PRO A 748 -5.47 22.56 -25.92
N THR A 749 -4.43 22.10 -26.61
CA THR A 749 -4.19 20.67 -26.86
C THR A 749 -3.83 19.88 -25.60
N PHE A 750 -3.49 20.52 -24.47
CA PHE A 750 -3.30 19.86 -23.18
C PHE A 750 -4.56 19.10 -22.73
N GLY A 751 -5.76 19.55 -23.12
CA GLY A 751 -7.03 18.91 -22.77
C GLY A 751 -7.15 17.44 -23.21
N VAL A 752 -6.27 16.96 -24.10
CA VAL A 752 -6.20 15.56 -24.48
C VAL A 752 -5.57 14.68 -23.40
N ILE A 753 -4.70 15.24 -22.54
CA ILE A 753 -3.97 14.50 -21.50
C ILE A 753 -4.91 13.89 -20.44
N PRO A 754 -5.75 14.66 -19.72
CA PRO A 754 -6.69 14.10 -18.75
C PRO A 754 -7.68 13.13 -19.40
N SER A 755 -8.09 13.41 -20.65
CA SER A 755 -9.05 12.57 -21.37
C SER A 755 -8.45 11.28 -21.90
N PHE A 756 -7.15 11.26 -22.23
CA PHE A 756 -6.45 10.07 -22.71
C PHE A 756 -6.31 9.02 -21.60
N ALA A 757 -6.09 9.46 -20.35
CA ALA A 757 -6.07 8.56 -19.19
C ALA A 757 -7.44 7.88 -18.99
N ALA A 758 -8.53 8.66 -19.01
CA ALA A 758 -9.89 8.13 -18.92
C ALA A 758 -10.27 7.22 -20.11
N MET A 759 -9.82 7.55 -21.32
CA MET A 759 -10.02 6.70 -22.50
C MET A 759 -9.26 5.36 -22.37
N ASN A 760 -8.02 5.35 -21.90
CA ASN A 760 -7.23 4.12 -21.69
C ASN A 760 -7.78 3.23 -20.56
N ALA A 761 -8.57 3.80 -19.65
CA ALA A 761 -9.24 3.04 -18.60
C ALA A 761 -10.49 2.31 -19.09
N VAL A 762 -10.97 2.57 -20.31
CA VAL A 762 -12.04 1.79 -20.93
C VAL A 762 -11.52 0.36 -21.18
N PRO A 763 -12.16 -0.69 -20.62
CA PRO A 763 -11.70 -2.07 -20.74
C PRO A 763 -11.96 -2.61 -22.16
N PHE A 764 -11.08 -2.27 -23.10
CA PHE A 764 -11.11 -2.80 -24.47
C PHE A 764 -10.96 -4.33 -24.53
N GLY A 765 -10.49 -4.96 -23.45
CA GLY A 765 -10.33 -6.41 -23.33
C GLY A 765 -11.62 -7.20 -23.60
N ASP A 766 -12.76 -6.54 -23.51
CA ASP A 766 -14.07 -7.19 -23.66
C ASP A 766 -14.59 -7.11 -25.10
N PHE A 767 -14.19 -6.08 -25.87
CA PHE A 767 -14.68 -5.85 -27.24
C PHE A 767 -13.70 -5.13 -28.21
N LEU A 768 -12.38 -5.32 -28.05
CA LEU A 768 -11.31 -5.28 -29.10
C LEU A 768 -10.33 -4.04 -29.13
N PRO A 769 -9.10 -4.14 -29.70
CA PRO A 769 -8.04 -3.09 -29.58
C PRO A 769 -7.48 -2.43 -30.89
N SER A 770 -7.24 -1.09 -30.91
CA SER A 770 -6.28 -0.28 -31.75
C SER A 770 -6.82 1.09 -32.28
N PHE A 771 -5.94 2.09 -32.50
CA PHE A 771 -6.18 3.56 -32.54
C PHE A 771 -6.25 4.29 -33.93
N ASN A 772 -7.10 5.36 -34.05
CA ASN A 772 -7.15 6.50 -35.03
C ASN A 772 -8.60 7.02 -35.23
N PRO A 773 -8.98 8.31 -35.51
CA PRO A 773 -8.52 9.71 -35.25
C PRO A 773 -8.88 10.39 -33.89
N GLN A 774 -8.61 11.70 -33.72
CA GLN A 774 -8.85 12.48 -32.48
C GLN A 774 -9.60 13.82 -32.72
N PHE A 775 -10.42 14.21 -31.75
CA PHE A 775 -11.18 15.46 -31.70
C PHE A 775 -11.21 16.04 -30.27
N LEU A 776 -11.08 17.36 -30.13
CA LEU A 776 -11.22 18.11 -28.88
C LEU A 776 -12.09 19.35 -29.12
N SER A 777 -13.07 19.56 -28.25
CA SER A 777 -13.96 20.71 -28.23
C SER A 777 -13.87 21.42 -26.88
N LEU A 778 -13.46 22.69 -26.88
CA LEU A 778 -13.39 23.50 -25.66
C LEU A 778 -14.74 24.16 -25.37
N ARG A 779 -15.21 24.07 -24.12
CA ARG A 779 -16.37 24.81 -23.62
C ARG A 779 -15.95 26.05 -22.84
N LYS A 780 -14.84 25.95 -22.11
CA LYS A 780 -14.17 27.03 -21.38
C LYS A 780 -12.64 26.90 -21.56
N PRO A 781 -11.86 27.98 -21.38
CA PRO A 781 -10.41 27.88 -21.28
C PRO A 781 -9.98 26.93 -20.16
N ILE A 782 -8.89 26.20 -20.37
CA ILE A 782 -8.34 25.27 -19.37
C ILE A 782 -7.60 26.09 -18.30
N PRO A 783 -7.91 25.95 -17.00
CA PRO A 783 -7.18 26.65 -15.93
C PRO A 783 -5.71 26.21 -15.86
N THR A 784 -4.84 27.01 -15.25
CA THR A 784 -3.39 26.73 -15.17
C THR A 784 -3.02 25.67 -14.13
N SER A 785 -3.93 25.38 -13.22
CA SER A 785 -3.86 24.29 -12.23
C SER A 785 -5.28 23.92 -11.80
N GLY A 786 -5.45 22.72 -11.25
CA GLY A 786 -6.75 22.30 -10.73
C GLY A 786 -6.93 20.79 -10.72
N LYS A 787 -8.15 20.38 -10.36
CA LYS A 787 -8.59 18.98 -10.43
C LYS A 787 -9.72 18.83 -11.40
N PHE A 788 -9.60 17.83 -12.26
CA PHE A 788 -10.59 17.48 -13.25
C PHE A 788 -11.17 16.11 -12.99
N ASN A 789 -12.37 15.90 -13.47
CA ASN A 789 -13.00 14.60 -13.53
C ASN A 789 -13.41 14.26 -14.96
N SER A 790 -12.82 13.22 -15.54
CA SER A 790 -13.02 12.82 -16.93
C SER A 790 -13.84 11.54 -17.02
N LYS A 791 -15.00 11.59 -17.70
CA LYS A 791 -15.91 10.44 -17.87
C LYS A 791 -15.98 10.00 -19.33
N ALA A 792 -15.59 8.76 -19.59
CA ALA A 792 -15.66 8.14 -20.92
C ALA A 792 -17.05 7.58 -21.25
N ARG A 793 -17.35 7.40 -22.54
CA ARG A 793 -18.53 6.71 -23.09
C ARG A 793 -18.26 6.21 -24.51
N VAL A 794 -18.87 5.11 -24.92
CA VAL A 794 -18.84 4.67 -26.33
C VAL A 794 -19.88 5.46 -27.12
N ILE A 795 -19.43 6.17 -28.16
CA ILE A 795 -20.29 6.94 -29.07
C ILE A 795 -20.76 6.08 -30.23
N ASP A 796 -19.85 5.34 -30.89
CA ASP A 796 -20.21 4.55 -32.07
C ASP A 796 -19.27 3.36 -32.33
N ILE A 797 -19.77 2.35 -33.05
CA ILE A 797 -18.98 1.21 -33.53
C ILE A 797 -19.37 0.92 -34.99
N LEU A 798 -18.40 1.05 -35.90
CA LEU A 798 -18.62 0.91 -37.34
C LEU A 798 -17.93 -0.31 -37.91
N ASP A 799 -18.61 -1.07 -38.76
CA ASP A 799 -18.04 -2.19 -39.50
C ASP A 799 -17.30 -1.68 -40.75
N LYS A 800 -15.99 -1.88 -40.82
CA LYS A 800 -15.14 -1.46 -41.95
C LYS A 800 -14.70 -2.66 -42.79
N GLY A 801 -15.43 -3.77 -42.73
CA GLY A 801 -15.21 -4.98 -43.51
C GLY A 801 -14.06 -5.83 -42.97
N LYS A 802 -12.82 -5.34 -43.07
CA LYS A 802 -11.62 -6.03 -42.54
C LYS A 802 -11.21 -5.55 -41.14
N GLY A 803 -12.05 -4.75 -40.48
CA GLY A 803 -11.83 -4.17 -39.16
C GLY A 803 -13.04 -3.42 -38.64
N ALA A 804 -13.00 -2.92 -37.41
CA ALA A 804 -14.03 -2.05 -36.84
C ALA A 804 -13.46 -0.67 -36.47
N SER A 805 -14.31 0.34 -36.46
CA SER A 805 -13.98 1.68 -35.97
C SER A 805 -14.81 1.97 -34.72
N VAL A 806 -14.18 2.15 -33.56
CA VAL A 806 -14.85 2.47 -32.29
C VAL A 806 -14.64 3.95 -31.98
N VAL A 807 -15.71 4.68 -31.66
CA VAL A 807 -15.65 6.10 -31.26
C VAL A 807 -15.95 6.19 -29.78
N ILE A 808 -15.09 6.85 -29.01
CA ILE A 808 -15.21 7.09 -27.58
C ILE A 808 -15.28 8.59 -27.33
N GLY A 809 -16.30 9.02 -26.59
CA GLY A 809 -16.41 10.37 -26.06
C GLY A 809 -15.88 10.43 -24.64
N VAL A 810 -15.15 11.49 -24.29
CA VAL A 810 -14.77 11.78 -22.91
C VAL A 810 -15.19 13.21 -22.59
N SER A 811 -16.02 13.38 -21.56
CA SER A 811 -16.39 14.72 -21.06
C SER A 811 -15.61 14.98 -19.77
N THR A 812 -14.96 16.14 -19.69
CA THR A 812 -14.14 16.53 -18.54
C THR A 812 -14.77 17.69 -17.80
N THR A 813 -14.98 17.55 -16.49
CA THR A 813 -15.56 18.58 -15.61
C THR A 813 -14.55 19.11 -14.59
N ASP A 814 -14.77 20.31 -14.09
CA ASP A 814 -14.09 20.83 -12.90
C ASP A 814 -14.69 20.27 -11.58
N GLU A 815 -14.15 20.72 -10.44
CA GLU A 815 -14.61 20.35 -9.09
C GLU A 815 -16.05 20.81 -8.77
N SER A 816 -16.56 21.82 -9.50
CA SER A 816 -17.96 22.29 -9.36
C SER A 816 -18.94 21.47 -10.21
N GLY A 817 -18.43 20.57 -11.06
CA GLY A 817 -19.22 19.74 -11.97
C GLY A 817 -19.49 20.38 -13.32
N ASP A 818 -18.90 21.54 -13.62
CA ASP A 818 -19.06 22.23 -14.90
C ASP A 818 -18.18 21.58 -15.97
N VAL A 819 -18.74 21.30 -17.16
CA VAL A 819 -18.00 20.73 -18.29
C VAL A 819 -17.02 21.78 -18.86
N LEU A 820 -15.73 21.46 -18.84
CA LEU A 820 -14.66 22.30 -19.39
C LEU A 820 -14.40 22.00 -20.87
N PHE A 821 -14.33 20.72 -21.24
CA PHE A 821 -14.09 20.30 -22.61
C PHE A 821 -14.51 18.84 -22.87
N ASP A 822 -14.78 18.55 -24.13
CA ASP A 822 -15.17 17.24 -24.66
C ASP A 822 -14.11 16.73 -25.62
N ASN A 823 -13.75 15.45 -25.54
CA ASN A 823 -12.87 14.76 -26.50
C ASN A 823 -13.63 13.63 -27.20
N GLU A 824 -13.41 13.45 -28.51
CA GLU A 824 -13.76 12.20 -29.19
C GLU A 824 -12.50 11.52 -29.74
N PHE A 825 -12.29 10.28 -29.35
CA PHE A 825 -11.26 9.41 -29.88
C PHE A 825 -11.91 8.36 -30.74
N THR A 826 -11.43 8.21 -31.97
CA THR A 826 -11.78 7.07 -32.80
C THR A 826 -10.61 6.09 -32.78
N LEU A 827 -10.94 4.81 -32.88
CA LEU A 827 -10.05 3.68 -32.74
C LEU A 827 -10.33 2.73 -33.91
N PHE A 828 -9.34 2.46 -34.77
CA PHE A 828 -9.49 1.50 -35.86
C PHE A 828 -8.79 0.18 -35.54
N ILE A 829 -9.60 -0.87 -35.48
CA ILE A 829 -9.18 -2.21 -35.04
C ILE A 829 -9.23 -3.14 -36.24
N ARG A 830 -8.08 -3.70 -36.62
CA ARG A 830 -7.97 -4.59 -37.77
C ARG A 830 -8.30 -6.03 -37.38
N GLY A 831 -8.92 -6.78 -38.29
CA GLY A 831 -9.19 -8.22 -38.15
C GLY A 831 -10.56 -8.60 -37.58
N ILE A 832 -11.39 -7.63 -37.24
CA ILE A 832 -12.64 -7.84 -36.49
C ILE A 832 -13.90 -7.29 -37.19
N GLY A 833 -13.80 -7.01 -38.50
CA GLY A 833 -14.94 -6.54 -39.29
C GLY A 833 -15.78 -7.69 -39.86
N GLY A 834 -16.84 -7.37 -40.60
CA GLY A 834 -17.73 -8.35 -41.20
C GLY A 834 -18.85 -8.85 -40.27
N PHE A 835 -19.13 -8.11 -39.19
CA PHE A 835 -20.20 -8.39 -38.23
C PHE A 835 -21.55 -7.77 -38.65
N GLY A 836 -21.63 -7.14 -39.82
CA GLY A 836 -22.89 -6.64 -40.39
C GLY A 836 -23.38 -5.31 -39.82
N GLY A 837 -22.51 -4.57 -39.11
CA GLY A 837 -22.83 -3.25 -38.53
C GLY A 837 -22.82 -2.10 -39.54
N LYS A 838 -23.17 -0.88 -39.08
CA LYS A 838 -23.14 0.33 -39.92
C LYS A 838 -21.73 0.58 -40.46
N LYS A 839 -21.59 0.82 -41.77
CA LYS A 839 -20.28 1.11 -42.41
C LYS A 839 -19.82 2.55 -42.24
N THR A 840 -20.77 3.47 -42.04
CA THR A 840 -20.55 4.91 -41.93
C THR A 840 -21.25 5.42 -40.68
N GLY A 841 -20.57 6.27 -39.91
CA GLY A 841 -21.15 6.91 -38.74
C GLY A 841 -22.03 8.10 -39.11
N GLU A 842 -22.82 8.54 -38.15
CA GLU A 842 -23.65 9.73 -38.27
C GLU A 842 -22.81 11.01 -38.25
N ASP A 843 -23.29 12.06 -38.90
CA ASP A 843 -22.63 13.38 -38.89
C ASP A 843 -22.80 14.05 -37.52
N ARG A 844 -21.68 14.32 -36.85
CA ARG A 844 -21.58 14.98 -35.54
C ARG A 844 -20.92 16.37 -35.64
N GLY A 845 -20.97 16.98 -36.83
CA GLY A 845 -20.44 18.32 -37.07
C GLY A 845 -18.90 18.33 -37.15
N ALA A 846 -18.24 19.19 -36.36
CA ALA A 846 -16.79 19.41 -36.46
C ALA A 846 -15.96 18.12 -36.24
N ALA A 847 -16.46 17.18 -35.42
CA ALA A 847 -15.81 15.89 -35.16
C ALA A 847 -15.71 15.00 -36.41
N THR A 848 -16.70 15.07 -37.31
CA THR A 848 -16.82 14.23 -38.51
C THR A 848 -16.54 14.98 -39.83
N ALA A 849 -16.45 16.31 -39.78
CA ALA A 849 -16.23 17.17 -40.95
C ALA A 849 -14.97 16.78 -41.76
N THR A 850 -15.07 16.76 -43.10
CA THR A 850 -13.92 16.49 -43.98
C THR A 850 -13.16 17.79 -44.27
N ASN A 851 -11.99 17.93 -43.66
CA ASN A 851 -11.12 19.11 -43.73
C ASN A 851 -9.97 18.87 -44.70
N ASN A 852 -10.29 18.63 -45.97
CA ASN A 852 -9.26 18.49 -47.00
C ASN A 852 -8.62 19.86 -47.26
N PRO A 853 -7.29 19.94 -47.44
CA PRO A 853 -6.65 21.17 -47.88
C PRO A 853 -7.26 21.67 -49.20
N PRO A 854 -7.54 22.98 -49.33
CA PRO A 854 -8.01 23.55 -50.59
C PRO A 854 -6.93 23.43 -51.66
N ASN A 855 -7.34 23.37 -52.92
CA ASN A 855 -6.42 23.24 -54.07
C ASN A 855 -5.74 24.58 -54.41
N ARG A 856 -4.99 25.13 -53.44
CA ARG A 856 -4.20 26.38 -53.51
C ARG A 856 -3.02 26.29 -52.54
N PRO A 857 -1.97 27.12 -52.69
CA PRO A 857 -0.87 27.17 -51.72
C PRO A 857 -1.36 27.50 -50.29
N PRO A 858 -0.68 27.00 -49.24
CA PRO A 858 -0.99 27.35 -47.85
C PRO A 858 -0.77 28.84 -47.58
N ASP A 859 -1.63 29.41 -46.74
CA ASP A 859 -1.55 30.80 -46.29
C ASP A 859 -0.39 31.01 -45.32
N ALA A 860 -0.04 29.97 -44.55
CA ALA A 860 1.11 29.97 -43.66
C ALA A 860 1.76 28.58 -43.59
N VAL A 861 3.08 28.58 -43.41
CA VAL A 861 3.88 27.36 -43.22
C VAL A 861 4.84 27.57 -42.06
N VAL A 862 4.78 26.69 -41.07
CA VAL A 862 5.70 26.70 -39.91
C VAL A 862 6.47 25.39 -39.88
N ARG A 863 7.79 25.47 -39.76
CA ARG A 863 8.68 24.32 -39.66
C ARG A 863 9.30 24.24 -38.28
N GLU A 864 9.21 23.08 -37.65
CA GLU A 864 9.84 22.81 -36.36
C GLU A 864 10.55 21.46 -36.40
N LYS A 865 11.86 21.47 -36.13
CA LYS A 865 12.63 20.24 -35.95
C LYS A 865 12.42 19.73 -34.53
N THR A 866 11.90 18.52 -34.41
CA THR A 866 11.72 17.86 -33.11
C THR A 866 13.08 17.46 -32.53
N ALA A 867 13.19 17.43 -31.21
CA ALA A 867 14.38 16.91 -30.55
C ALA A 867 14.42 15.37 -30.60
N GLU A 868 15.59 14.75 -30.49
CA GLU A 868 15.71 13.28 -30.43
C GLU A 868 15.05 12.71 -29.17
N ASP A 869 15.08 13.47 -28.08
CA ASP A 869 14.47 13.14 -26.78
C ASP A 869 13.00 13.61 -26.68
N GLN A 870 12.41 14.15 -27.75
CA GLN A 870 11.05 14.73 -27.71
C GLN A 870 10.00 13.71 -27.24
N ALA A 871 10.09 12.46 -27.67
CA ALA A 871 9.18 11.39 -27.21
C ALA A 871 9.45 11.00 -25.74
N ALA A 872 10.71 11.06 -25.29
CA ALA A 872 11.10 10.80 -23.91
C ALA A 872 10.60 11.89 -22.95
N LEU A 873 10.49 13.12 -23.42
CA LEU A 873 9.94 14.24 -22.67
C LEU A 873 8.40 14.25 -22.69
N TYR A 874 7.79 14.10 -23.88
CA TYR A 874 6.33 14.13 -24.02
C TYR A 874 5.62 13.05 -23.21
N ARG A 875 6.16 11.82 -23.16
CA ARG A 875 5.59 10.71 -22.38
C ARG A 875 5.40 11.01 -20.90
N LEU A 876 6.20 11.92 -20.33
CA LEU A 876 6.07 12.33 -18.93
C LEU A 876 4.77 13.09 -18.66
N SER A 877 4.09 13.56 -19.72
CA SER A 877 2.76 14.18 -19.64
C SER A 877 1.64 13.15 -19.46
N GLY A 878 1.90 11.83 -19.62
CA GLY A 878 0.92 10.79 -19.28
C GLY A 878 0.83 9.59 -20.22
N ASP A 879 1.43 9.62 -21.42
CA ASP A 879 1.44 8.48 -22.35
C ASP A 879 2.76 7.70 -22.29
N TYR A 880 2.78 6.70 -21.41
CA TYR A 880 3.96 5.89 -21.12
C TYR A 880 4.18 4.69 -22.06
N ASN A 881 3.42 4.58 -23.17
CA ASN A 881 3.49 3.44 -24.07
C ASN A 881 4.94 3.16 -24.55
N PRO A 882 5.46 1.93 -24.36
CA PRO A 882 6.87 1.62 -24.62
C PRO A 882 7.26 1.75 -26.10
N LEU A 883 6.32 1.73 -27.05
CA LEU A 883 6.61 1.89 -28.47
C LEU A 883 7.27 3.23 -28.82
N HIS A 884 7.17 4.22 -27.93
CA HIS A 884 7.72 5.57 -28.09
C HIS A 884 9.12 5.74 -27.48
N ILE A 885 9.66 4.73 -26.80
CA ILE A 885 10.97 4.86 -26.13
C ILE A 885 11.85 3.60 -26.20
N ASP A 886 11.26 2.40 -26.22
CA ASP A 886 11.99 1.13 -26.20
C ASP A 886 12.12 0.57 -27.64
N PRO A 887 13.33 0.55 -28.22
CA PRO A 887 13.55 0.05 -29.58
C PRO A 887 13.15 -1.42 -29.77
N SER A 888 13.22 -2.23 -28.72
CA SER A 888 12.80 -3.64 -28.79
C SER A 888 11.30 -3.74 -28.97
N MET A 889 10.53 -2.97 -28.19
CA MET A 889 9.07 -2.92 -28.28
C MET A 889 8.60 -2.28 -29.58
N SER A 890 9.25 -1.20 -30.05
CA SER A 890 8.94 -0.56 -31.35
C SER A 890 9.11 -1.52 -32.53
N LYS A 891 10.15 -2.38 -32.50
CA LYS A 891 10.38 -3.42 -33.52
C LYS A 891 9.43 -4.61 -33.38
N MET A 892 9.08 -4.99 -32.14
CA MET A 892 8.32 -6.20 -31.82
C MET A 892 6.81 -6.08 -32.08
N VAL A 893 6.31 -4.91 -32.46
CA VAL A 893 4.91 -4.69 -32.90
C VAL A 893 4.47 -5.64 -34.04
N THR A 894 5.41 -6.35 -34.67
CA THR A 894 5.14 -7.42 -35.66
C THR A 894 4.65 -8.76 -35.09
N ASN A 895 4.91 -9.09 -33.81
CA ASN A 895 4.75 -10.46 -33.29
C ASN A 895 3.98 -10.59 -31.96
N MET A 896 3.40 -9.52 -31.42
CA MET A 896 2.34 -9.61 -30.41
C MET A 896 1.00 -9.28 -31.07
N SER A 897 0.03 -10.19 -30.92
CA SER A 897 -1.29 -10.14 -31.57
C SER A 897 -1.99 -8.78 -31.42
N LEU A 898 -2.55 -8.30 -32.55
CA LEU A 898 -3.53 -7.20 -32.76
C LEU A 898 -3.03 -5.81 -33.23
N LEU A 899 -1.75 -5.61 -33.55
CA LEU A 899 -1.31 -4.48 -34.37
C LEU A 899 -0.77 -4.99 -35.71
N SER A 900 -1.63 -5.06 -36.74
CA SER A 900 -1.19 -5.41 -38.09
C SER A 900 -0.56 -4.20 -38.80
N LEU A 901 0.58 -3.73 -38.29
CA LEU A 901 1.56 -3.08 -39.15
C LEU A 901 2.44 -4.20 -39.72
N GLN A 902 2.31 -4.48 -41.02
CA GLN A 902 3.33 -5.26 -41.72
C GLN A 902 4.62 -4.44 -41.67
N GLY A 903 5.55 -4.85 -40.81
CA GLY A 903 6.77 -4.11 -40.48
C GLY A 903 6.59 -3.28 -39.21
N GLY A 904 7.28 -3.64 -38.13
CA GLY A 904 7.38 -2.83 -36.92
C GLY A 904 8.17 -1.56 -37.23
N PHE A 905 8.34 -0.68 -36.25
CA PHE A 905 9.15 0.52 -36.44
C PHE A 905 10.61 0.18 -36.15
N ASP A 906 11.51 0.56 -37.06
CA ASP A 906 12.95 0.29 -36.90
C ASP A 906 13.55 1.02 -35.68
N VAL A 907 12.93 2.11 -35.26
CA VAL A 907 13.27 2.90 -34.07
C VAL A 907 11.97 3.43 -33.42
N PRO A 908 12.02 3.85 -32.14
CA PRO A 908 10.86 4.46 -31.48
C PRO A 908 10.31 5.67 -32.23
N ILE A 909 8.99 5.75 -32.31
CA ILE A 909 8.28 6.85 -32.99
C ILE A 909 7.83 7.91 -31.98
N LEU A 910 7.66 9.14 -32.44
CA LEU A 910 7.03 10.20 -31.67
C LEU A 910 5.52 9.95 -31.54
N HIS A 911 4.93 10.30 -30.40
CA HIS A 911 3.49 10.22 -30.18
C HIS A 911 2.73 11.05 -31.23
N GLY A 912 1.66 10.50 -31.81
CA GLY A 912 0.78 11.27 -32.69
C GLY A 912 0.23 12.51 -31.98
N LEU A 913 -0.13 12.36 -30.69
CA LEU A 913 -0.58 13.45 -29.83
C LEU A 913 0.49 14.54 -29.59
N ALA A 914 1.78 14.19 -29.63
CA ALA A 914 2.86 15.17 -29.57
C ALA A 914 2.93 16.00 -30.87
N SER A 915 2.87 15.33 -32.03
CA SER A 915 2.80 16.02 -33.33
C SER A 915 1.54 16.89 -33.47
N PHE A 916 0.42 16.44 -32.89
CA PHE A 916 -0.81 17.22 -32.77
C PHE A 916 -0.63 18.46 -31.89
N GLY A 917 0.01 18.31 -30.73
CA GLY A 917 0.34 19.41 -29.83
C GLY A 917 1.23 20.45 -30.50
N ILE A 918 2.27 20.02 -31.23
CA ILE A 918 3.16 20.88 -32.02
C ILE A 918 2.37 21.65 -33.08
N ALA A 919 1.51 20.97 -33.85
CA ALA A 919 0.66 21.62 -34.85
C ALA A 919 -0.32 22.63 -34.22
N GLY A 920 -0.92 22.28 -33.08
CA GLY A 920 -1.79 23.18 -32.32
C GLY A 920 -1.06 24.44 -31.85
N LYS A 921 0.18 24.29 -31.36
CA LYS A 921 1.06 25.40 -30.99
C LYS A 921 1.35 26.30 -32.20
N HIS A 922 1.64 25.74 -33.37
CA HIS A 922 1.86 26.52 -34.59
C HIS A 922 0.63 27.32 -35.01
N VAL A 923 -0.57 26.72 -34.96
CA VAL A 923 -1.82 27.41 -35.29
C VAL A 923 -2.11 28.51 -34.26
N LEU A 924 -1.88 28.24 -32.96
CA LEU A 924 -2.07 29.21 -31.89
C LEU A 924 -1.15 30.43 -32.02
N ALA A 925 0.12 30.19 -32.36
CA ALA A 925 1.07 31.28 -32.60
C ALA A 925 0.75 32.07 -33.86
N THR A 926 0.31 31.40 -34.93
CA THR A 926 0.09 32.03 -36.24
C THR A 926 -1.25 32.79 -36.30
N TYR A 927 -2.32 32.20 -35.79
CA TYR A 927 -3.69 32.73 -35.93
C TYR A 927 -4.39 33.02 -34.61
N GLY A 928 -3.96 32.40 -33.51
CA GLY A 928 -4.55 32.59 -32.17
C GLY A 928 -3.88 33.67 -31.33
N LYS A 929 -2.84 34.35 -31.85
CA LYS A 929 -2.05 35.38 -31.13
C LYS A 929 -1.51 34.92 -29.77
N ASN A 930 -1.23 33.62 -29.62
CA ASN A 930 -0.83 33.00 -28.34
C ASN A 930 -1.89 33.09 -27.23
N ASP A 931 -3.15 33.39 -27.56
CA ASP A 931 -4.28 33.35 -26.63
C ASP A 931 -5.05 32.05 -26.78
N SER A 932 -4.97 31.19 -25.76
CA SER A 932 -5.62 29.89 -25.74
C SER A 932 -7.15 29.96 -25.79
N ALA A 933 -7.75 31.09 -25.37
CA ALA A 933 -9.19 31.31 -25.48
C ALA A 933 -9.66 31.49 -26.94
N SER A 934 -8.73 31.71 -27.89
CA SER A 934 -9.05 31.80 -29.31
C SER A 934 -9.44 30.46 -29.95
N PHE A 935 -9.14 29.32 -29.31
CA PHE A 935 -9.47 27.99 -29.84
C PHE A 935 -10.87 27.56 -29.39
N LYS A 936 -11.72 27.17 -30.34
CA LYS A 936 -13.03 26.57 -30.05
C LYS A 936 -12.98 25.05 -30.20
N THR A 937 -12.48 24.56 -31.31
CA THR A 937 -12.30 23.12 -31.56
C THR A 937 -11.01 22.85 -32.31
N ILE A 938 -10.46 21.65 -32.13
CA ILE A 938 -9.37 21.15 -32.95
C ILE A 938 -9.62 19.67 -33.28
N LYS A 939 -9.46 19.32 -34.55
CA LYS A 939 -9.66 17.98 -35.09
C LYS A 939 -8.45 17.57 -35.91
N ALA A 940 -8.02 16.32 -35.81
CA ALA A 940 -6.93 15.79 -36.63
C ALA A 940 -7.06 14.30 -36.92
N ARG A 941 -6.49 13.86 -38.05
CA ARG A 941 -6.27 12.44 -38.37
C ARG A 941 -4.77 12.17 -38.49
N PHE A 942 -4.28 11.20 -37.72
CA PHE A 942 -2.93 10.69 -37.87
C PHE A 942 -2.88 9.76 -39.09
N ALA A 943 -2.09 10.15 -40.08
CA ALA A 943 -1.96 9.46 -41.35
C ALA A 943 -0.70 8.58 -41.40
N LYS A 944 0.42 9.07 -40.85
CA LYS A 944 1.69 8.35 -40.76
C LYS A 944 2.47 8.73 -39.50
N HIS A 945 3.39 7.86 -39.10
CA HIS A 945 4.27 8.06 -37.94
C HIS A 945 5.34 9.13 -38.21
N VAL A 946 5.87 9.69 -37.13
CA VAL A 946 6.97 10.66 -37.08
C VAL A 946 8.07 10.04 -36.22
N PHE A 947 9.34 10.19 -36.59
CA PHE A 947 10.46 9.83 -35.74
C PHE A 947 10.98 11.06 -34.99
N PRO A 948 11.34 10.96 -33.70
CA PRO A 948 12.02 12.05 -32.99
C PRO A 948 13.29 12.47 -33.73
N GLY A 949 13.54 13.79 -33.82
CA GLY A 949 14.63 14.35 -34.62
C GLY A 949 14.21 14.82 -36.02
N GLU A 950 13.05 14.39 -36.53
CA GLU A 950 12.52 14.83 -37.84
C GLU A 950 11.89 16.23 -37.77
N THR A 951 11.79 16.85 -38.94
CA THR A 951 11.23 18.19 -39.13
C THR A 951 9.77 18.12 -39.53
N LEU A 952 8.91 18.72 -38.69
CA LEU A 952 7.49 18.87 -38.94
C LEU A 952 7.19 20.21 -39.61
N GLU A 953 6.63 20.16 -40.82
CA GLU A 953 6.12 21.30 -41.56
C GLU A 953 4.59 21.35 -41.44
N THR A 954 4.06 22.30 -40.68
CA THR A 954 2.63 22.55 -40.55
C THR A 954 2.20 23.56 -41.61
N GLN A 955 1.42 23.10 -42.59
CA GLN A 955 0.85 23.92 -43.65
C GLN A 955 -0.59 24.28 -43.27
N MET A 956 -0.96 25.55 -43.37
CA MET A 956 -2.22 26.09 -42.87
C MET A 956 -2.95 26.91 -43.94
N TRP A 957 -4.26 26.73 -44.03
CA TRP A 957 -5.16 27.46 -44.91
C TRP A 957 -6.31 28.04 -44.09
N ARG A 958 -6.53 29.33 -44.20
CA ARG A 958 -7.61 30.03 -43.50
C ARG A 958 -8.84 30.12 -44.39
N GLU A 959 -9.94 29.58 -43.90
CA GLU A 959 -11.28 29.64 -44.49
C GLU A 959 -12.22 30.26 -43.43
N GLY A 960 -12.29 31.59 -43.40
CA GLY A 960 -13.01 32.34 -42.36
C GLY A 960 -12.40 32.19 -40.97
N ASN A 961 -13.18 31.68 -40.01
CA ASN A 961 -12.73 31.36 -38.64
C ASN A 961 -12.16 29.94 -38.51
N LYS A 962 -12.08 29.18 -39.61
CA LYS A 962 -11.57 27.82 -39.63
C LYS A 962 -10.18 27.79 -40.28
N ILE A 963 -9.21 27.23 -39.57
CA ILE A 963 -7.85 27.01 -40.05
C ILE A 963 -7.72 25.54 -40.40
N ILE A 964 -7.81 25.19 -41.68
CA ILE A 964 -7.50 23.84 -42.17
C ILE A 964 -5.98 23.68 -42.13
N PHE A 965 -5.47 22.56 -41.64
CA PHE A 965 -4.04 22.32 -41.61
C PHE A 965 -3.67 20.87 -41.94
N GLN A 966 -2.42 20.68 -42.37
CA GLN A 966 -1.79 19.37 -42.48
C GLN A 966 -0.35 19.44 -42.00
N VAL A 967 0.20 18.31 -41.56
CA VAL A 967 1.61 18.23 -41.12
C VAL A 967 2.36 17.27 -42.01
N ARG A 968 3.41 17.77 -42.65
CA ARG A 968 4.34 17.01 -43.48
C ARG A 968 5.66 16.80 -42.75
N VAL A 969 6.18 15.58 -42.78
CA VAL A 969 7.55 15.26 -42.39
C VAL A 969 8.45 15.59 -43.56
N VAL A 970 9.35 16.56 -43.39
CA VAL A 970 10.14 17.12 -44.50
C VAL A 970 11.09 16.09 -45.08
N GLU A 971 11.77 15.33 -44.23
CA GLU A 971 12.82 14.39 -44.59
C GLU A 971 12.31 13.21 -45.44
N ARG A 972 11.05 12.81 -45.24
CA ARG A 972 10.42 11.66 -45.91
C ARG A 972 9.32 12.04 -46.89
N ASP A 973 9.10 13.34 -47.09
CA ASP A 973 8.01 13.91 -47.89
C ASP A 973 6.66 13.21 -47.66
N THR A 974 6.26 13.12 -46.38
CA THR A 974 5.09 12.32 -46.00
C THR A 974 4.16 13.05 -45.07
N ILE A 975 2.85 12.91 -45.30
CA ILE A 975 1.83 13.55 -44.47
C ILE A 975 1.63 12.72 -43.21
N ALA A 976 2.01 13.28 -42.06
CA ALA A 976 1.82 12.70 -40.74
C ALA A 976 0.44 13.04 -40.16
N ILE A 977 -0.05 14.26 -40.37
CA ILE A 977 -1.40 14.69 -39.96
C ILE A 977 -2.16 15.19 -41.18
N SER A 978 -3.36 14.65 -41.41
CA SER A 978 -4.28 15.05 -42.49
C SER A 978 -5.69 15.30 -41.95
N ASN A 979 -6.58 15.80 -42.81
CA ASN A 979 -8.00 16.03 -42.49
C ASN A 979 -8.18 16.75 -41.14
N ALA A 980 -7.39 17.81 -40.94
CA ALA A 980 -7.28 18.52 -39.68
C ALA A 980 -7.71 19.97 -39.82
N ALA A 981 -8.34 20.50 -38.77
CA ALA A 981 -8.70 21.90 -38.69
C ALA A 981 -8.80 22.38 -37.25
N VAL A 982 -8.55 23.67 -37.04
CA VAL A 982 -8.91 24.42 -35.85
C VAL A 982 -10.06 25.34 -36.20
N GLU A 983 -11.12 25.36 -35.40
CA GLU A 983 -12.10 26.45 -35.44
C GLU A 983 -11.76 27.45 -34.35
N LEU A 984 -11.60 28.71 -34.72
CA LEU A 984 -11.36 29.80 -33.81
C LEU A 984 -12.67 30.34 -33.24
N ALA A 985 -12.66 30.79 -31.99
CA ALA A 985 -13.76 31.53 -31.40
C ALA A 985 -13.98 32.81 -32.24
N GLY A 986 -15.21 33.05 -32.71
CA GLY A 986 -15.48 34.10 -33.68
C GLY A 986 -15.23 35.50 -33.12
N THR A 987 -14.51 36.34 -33.86
CA THR A 987 -14.53 37.79 -33.65
C THR A 987 -15.88 38.30 -34.14
N SER A 988 -16.88 38.39 -33.26
CA SER A 988 -18.00 39.29 -33.52
C SER A 988 -17.61 40.67 -33.00
N ASP A 989 -17.63 41.66 -33.90
CA ASP A 989 -17.70 43.10 -33.60
C ASP A 989 -19.00 43.49 -32.86
N ALA A 990 -19.49 42.63 -31.97
CA ALA A 990 -20.75 42.76 -31.22
C ALA A 990 -20.52 42.81 -29.69
N ALA A 991 -19.28 42.91 -29.22
CA ALA A 991 -18.95 43.12 -27.81
C ALA A 991 -19.04 44.60 -27.37
N ALA A 992 -19.59 45.48 -28.22
CA ALA A 992 -19.87 46.88 -27.90
C ALA A 992 -21.32 47.14 -27.41
N ALA A 993 -22.18 46.13 -27.30
CA ALA A 993 -23.61 46.33 -27.06
C ALA A 993 -24.23 45.56 -25.86
N ALA A 994 -23.42 44.99 -24.96
CA ALA A 994 -23.92 44.36 -23.72
C ALA A 994 -23.44 45.06 -22.44
N ALA A 995 -23.02 46.32 -22.56
CA ALA A 995 -22.68 47.19 -21.45
C ALA A 995 -23.87 48.10 -21.06
N THR A 996 -25.03 47.55 -20.74
CA THR A 996 -26.12 48.31 -20.08
C THR A 996 -27.02 47.40 -19.24
N GLY A 997 -26.73 47.38 -17.94
CA GLY A 997 -27.73 47.46 -16.86
C GLY A 997 -28.60 46.24 -16.53
N SER A 998 -28.33 45.62 -15.37
CA SER A 998 -29.32 45.14 -14.39
C SER A 998 -28.60 44.65 -13.11
N PRO A 999 -29.22 44.72 -11.92
CA PRO A 999 -29.26 45.90 -11.07
C PRO A 999 -28.33 45.74 -9.85
N ALA A 1000 -27.85 46.86 -9.34
CA ALA A 1000 -27.26 46.93 -8.00
C ALA A 1000 -28.31 46.50 -6.96
N VAL A 1001 -28.09 45.35 -6.32
CA VAL A 1001 -28.74 45.05 -5.05
C VAL A 1001 -28.04 45.93 -4.01
N ALA A 1002 -28.77 46.90 -3.46
CA ALA A 1002 -28.28 47.75 -2.39
C ALA A 1002 -27.95 46.88 -1.15
N PRO A 1003 -26.75 47.00 -0.55
CA PRO A 1003 -26.43 46.27 0.66
C PRO A 1003 -27.31 46.77 1.81
N SER A 1004 -28.15 45.87 2.34
CA SER A 1004 -28.94 46.12 3.53
C SER A 1004 -28.04 45.94 4.77
N GLY A 1005 -27.43 47.03 5.26
CA GLY A 1005 -27.00 47.09 6.66
C GLY A 1005 -25.70 47.85 6.95
N GLY A 1006 -25.83 49.12 7.36
CA GLY A 1006 -24.99 49.82 8.36
C GLY A 1006 -23.47 49.95 8.18
N ILE A 1007 -22.83 49.30 7.20
CA ILE A 1007 -21.37 49.25 7.05
C ILE A 1007 -20.84 49.82 5.73
N ALA A 1008 -21.71 50.41 4.91
CA ALA A 1008 -21.31 51.10 3.69
C ALA A 1008 -20.82 52.53 4.00
N VAL A 1009 -19.73 52.94 3.37
CA VAL A 1009 -19.16 54.30 3.50
C VAL A 1009 -19.04 54.92 2.11
N ASP A 1010 -19.63 56.11 1.97
CA ASP A 1010 -19.61 56.87 0.73
C ASP A 1010 -18.17 57.23 0.31
N GLY A 1011 -17.88 57.06 -0.98
CA GLY A 1011 -16.55 57.34 -1.53
C GLY A 1011 -15.54 56.19 -1.43
N PHE A 1012 -15.98 55.00 -1.01
CA PHE A 1012 -15.18 53.77 -1.01
C PHE A 1012 -15.87 52.67 -1.84
N GLN A 1013 -15.21 52.19 -2.90
CA GLN A 1013 -15.67 51.08 -3.74
C GLN A 1013 -15.65 49.76 -2.98
N SER A 1014 -14.72 49.59 -2.04
CA SER A 1014 -14.62 48.44 -1.14
C SER A 1014 -15.84 48.25 -0.22
N SER A 1015 -16.66 49.27 -0.01
CA SER A 1015 -17.89 49.19 0.82
C SER A 1015 -18.85 48.08 0.39
N ALA A 1016 -19.02 47.88 -0.92
CA ALA A 1016 -19.90 46.83 -1.45
C ALA A 1016 -19.36 45.42 -1.14
N ILE A 1017 -18.04 45.26 -1.14
CA ILE A 1017 -17.37 43.98 -0.87
C ILE A 1017 -17.55 43.60 0.60
N PHE A 1018 -17.33 44.54 1.54
CA PHE A 1018 -17.56 44.25 2.96
C PHE A 1018 -19.04 43.99 3.27
N GLY A 1019 -19.96 44.68 2.58
CA GLY A 1019 -21.39 44.38 2.62
C GLY A 1019 -21.67 42.93 2.22
N GLN A 1020 -21.15 42.48 1.08
CA GLN A 1020 -21.32 41.10 0.61
C GLN A 1020 -20.71 40.06 1.57
N ILE A 1021 -19.53 40.33 2.15
CA ILE A 1021 -18.92 39.44 3.13
C ILE A 1021 -19.84 39.30 4.35
N LYS A 1022 -20.39 40.42 4.83
CA LYS A 1022 -21.34 40.42 5.95
C LYS A 1022 -22.61 39.62 5.63
N ASP A 1023 -23.16 39.81 4.45
CA ASP A 1023 -24.38 39.12 4.02
C ASP A 1023 -24.14 37.60 3.87
N ASN A 1024 -22.99 37.20 3.33
CA ASN A 1024 -22.60 35.79 3.21
C ASN A 1024 -22.41 35.10 4.57
N ILE A 1025 -21.80 35.79 5.53
CA ILE A 1025 -21.70 35.27 6.91
C ILE A 1025 -23.11 35.10 7.48
N ASN A 1026 -23.97 36.11 7.34
CA ASN A 1026 -25.33 36.08 7.88
C ASN A 1026 -26.24 35.03 7.21
N ALA A 1027 -26.00 34.69 5.94
CA ALA A 1027 -26.75 33.67 5.19
C ALA A 1027 -26.48 32.23 5.66
N THR A 1028 -25.40 31.99 6.41
CA THR A 1028 -25.02 30.67 6.94
C THR A 1028 -25.73 30.37 8.26
N SER A 1029 -26.07 29.12 8.59
CA SER A 1029 -26.78 28.84 9.86
C SER A 1029 -25.92 29.14 11.09
N SER A 1030 -26.54 29.48 12.23
CA SER A 1030 -25.82 29.78 13.50
C SER A 1030 -24.89 28.63 13.95
N ALA A 1031 -25.29 27.37 13.71
CA ALA A 1031 -24.47 26.20 14.06
C ALA A 1031 -23.23 26.10 13.16
N GLU A 1032 -23.37 26.35 11.86
CA GLU A 1032 -22.26 26.32 10.90
C GLU A 1032 -21.31 27.51 11.10
N ARG A 1033 -21.84 28.71 11.38
CA ARG A 1033 -21.02 29.89 11.72
C ARG A 1033 -20.13 29.64 12.92
N LYS A 1034 -20.68 29.09 14.01
CA LYS A 1034 -19.89 28.74 15.21
C LYS A 1034 -18.81 27.71 14.90
N ALA A 1035 -19.11 26.73 14.05
CA ALA A 1035 -18.13 25.73 13.64
C ALA A 1035 -17.00 26.33 12.77
N GLN A 1036 -17.31 27.28 11.88
CA GLN A 1036 -16.31 27.95 11.04
C GLN A 1036 -15.44 28.94 11.82
N VAL A 1037 -16.05 29.79 12.65
CA VAL A 1037 -15.34 30.72 13.56
C VAL A 1037 -14.44 29.95 14.54
N GLY A 1038 -14.93 28.79 15.03
CA GLY A 1038 -14.14 27.89 15.87
C GLY A 1038 -12.89 27.29 15.20
N LYS A 1039 -12.79 27.33 13.86
CA LYS A 1039 -11.61 26.88 13.11
C LYS A 1039 -10.64 28.03 12.83
N ILE A 1040 -11.13 29.21 12.45
CA ILE A 1040 -10.31 30.33 11.96
C ILE A 1040 -9.65 31.11 13.10
N LYS A 1041 -10.39 31.39 14.18
CA LYS A 1041 -9.88 31.99 15.43
C LYS A 1041 -9.05 33.28 15.25
N ALA A 1042 -9.35 34.11 14.24
CA ALA A 1042 -8.63 35.34 13.94
C ALA A 1042 -9.55 36.55 13.70
N VAL A 1043 -9.08 37.74 14.06
CA VAL A 1043 -9.72 39.03 13.75
C VAL A 1043 -8.84 39.82 12.79
N PHE A 1044 -9.38 40.22 11.64
CA PHE A 1044 -8.69 41.01 10.63
C PHE A 1044 -9.20 42.45 10.62
N GLN A 1045 -8.30 43.43 10.52
CA GLN A 1045 -8.63 44.83 10.30
C GLN A 1045 -8.13 45.29 8.93
N MET A 1046 -9.01 45.79 8.09
CA MET A 1046 -8.70 46.32 6.76
C MET A 1046 -8.71 47.84 6.81
N ASP A 1047 -7.55 48.47 6.68
CA ASP A 1047 -7.38 49.92 6.63
C ASP A 1047 -7.27 50.36 5.17
N ILE A 1048 -8.34 50.94 4.63
CA ILE A 1048 -8.43 51.29 3.22
C ILE A 1048 -8.35 52.80 3.03
N THR A 1049 -7.54 53.23 2.08
CA THR A 1049 -7.44 54.64 1.68
C THR A 1049 -7.98 54.81 0.27
N ASN A 1050 -8.95 55.70 0.08
CA ASN A 1050 -9.50 55.99 -1.24
C ASN A 1050 -8.59 56.97 -2.03
N LYS A 1051 -8.95 57.20 -3.30
CA LYS A 1051 -8.21 58.11 -4.20
C LYS A 1051 -8.13 59.56 -3.72
N ASP A 1052 -9.07 59.99 -2.86
CA ASP A 1052 -9.12 61.35 -2.30
C ASP A 1052 -8.31 61.47 -0.99
N GLY A 1053 -7.57 60.41 -0.62
CA GLY A 1053 -6.78 60.36 0.61
C GLY A 1053 -7.60 60.16 1.90
N LYS A 1054 -8.91 59.88 1.78
CA LYS A 1054 -9.73 59.53 2.94
C LYS A 1054 -9.43 58.09 3.35
N ALA A 1055 -9.18 57.87 4.64
CA ALA A 1055 -8.97 56.55 5.21
C ALA A 1055 -10.23 56.05 5.93
N GLN A 1056 -10.54 54.78 5.76
CA GLN A 1056 -11.64 54.10 6.43
C GLN A 1056 -11.21 52.67 6.79
N SER A 1057 -11.61 52.22 7.98
CA SER A 1057 -11.34 50.85 8.42
C SER A 1057 -12.60 50.00 8.44
N TRP A 1058 -12.44 48.72 8.11
CA TRP A 1058 -13.41 47.65 8.38
C TRP A 1058 -12.73 46.56 9.20
N TYR A 1059 -13.50 45.84 10.01
CA TYR A 1059 -13.03 44.63 10.67
C TYR A 1059 -13.84 43.42 10.22
N ILE A 1060 -13.18 42.27 10.22
CA ILE A 1060 -13.75 40.94 10.01
C ILE A 1060 -13.35 40.10 11.22
N ASP A 1061 -14.30 39.88 12.13
CA ASP A 1061 -14.12 39.04 13.32
C ASP A 1061 -14.54 37.61 12.99
N LEU A 1062 -13.57 36.70 12.89
CA LEU A 1062 -13.79 35.26 12.74
C LEU A 1062 -13.22 34.50 13.95
N LYS A 1063 -13.17 35.16 15.10
CA LYS A 1063 -12.63 34.64 16.35
C LYS A 1063 -13.67 34.54 17.45
N ASN A 1064 -14.58 35.52 17.51
CA ASN A 1064 -15.53 35.67 18.59
C ASN A 1064 -16.97 35.41 18.13
N GLY A 1065 -17.78 34.82 19.01
CA GLY A 1065 -19.22 34.65 18.79
C GLY A 1065 -19.56 33.81 17.56
N GLU A 1066 -20.39 34.36 16.67
CA GLU A 1066 -20.78 33.74 15.39
C GLU A 1066 -20.07 34.37 14.19
N GLY A 1067 -19.08 35.22 14.44
CA GLY A 1067 -18.41 36.03 13.42
C GLY A 1067 -19.19 37.31 13.10
N ASP A 1068 -18.46 38.37 12.77
CA ASP A 1068 -19.06 39.69 12.47
C ASP A 1068 -18.18 40.49 11.49
N VAL A 1069 -18.80 41.40 10.77
CA VAL A 1069 -18.13 42.38 9.89
C VAL A 1069 -18.68 43.76 10.22
N GLY A 1070 -17.80 44.71 10.51
CA GLY A 1070 -18.22 46.05 10.94
C GLY A 1070 -17.27 47.16 10.54
N LEU A 1071 -17.73 48.40 10.74
CA LEU A 1071 -16.93 49.60 10.53
C LEU A 1071 -15.99 49.89 11.70
N GLY A 1072 -14.83 50.44 11.39
CA GLY A 1072 -13.84 50.86 12.37
C GLY A 1072 -13.08 49.68 12.95
N LYS A 1073 -12.94 49.67 14.28
CA LYS A 1073 -12.19 48.65 15.03
C LYS A 1073 -13.12 47.57 15.58
N PRO A 1074 -12.64 46.32 15.73
CA PRO A 1074 -13.44 45.23 16.28
C PRO A 1074 -13.91 45.56 17.71
N ALA A 1075 -15.17 45.23 18.02
CA ALA A 1075 -15.79 45.54 19.31
C ALA A 1075 -15.18 44.77 20.50
N LYS A 1076 -14.50 43.63 20.24
CA LYS A 1076 -13.84 42.79 21.24
C LYS A 1076 -12.42 42.44 20.81
N GLY A 1077 -11.43 42.89 21.59
CA GLY A 1077 -10.01 42.56 21.40
C GLY A 1077 -9.28 43.46 20.38
N LYS A 1078 -7.99 43.17 20.17
CA LYS A 1078 -7.18 43.79 19.12
C LYS A 1078 -7.22 42.91 17.86
N PRO A 1079 -7.09 43.48 16.64
CA PRO A 1079 -6.92 42.68 15.43
C PRO A 1079 -5.66 41.83 15.53
N ASP A 1080 -5.75 40.57 15.09
CA ASP A 1080 -4.62 39.65 14.97
C ASP A 1080 -3.77 40.00 13.72
N CYS A 1081 -4.41 40.61 12.71
CA CYS A 1081 -3.77 41.08 11.48
C CYS A 1081 -4.44 42.37 11.00
N THR A 1082 -3.63 43.40 10.71
CA THR A 1082 -4.07 44.64 10.07
C THR A 1082 -3.48 44.71 8.67
N ILE A 1083 -4.33 44.94 7.66
CA ILE A 1083 -3.92 45.08 6.26
C ILE A 1083 -4.27 46.50 5.80
N ALA A 1084 -3.26 47.25 5.36
CA ALA A 1084 -3.45 48.55 4.73
C ALA A 1084 -3.25 48.46 3.21
N ILE A 1085 -4.21 48.98 2.46
CA ILE A 1085 -4.26 48.91 0.98
C ILE A 1085 -5.10 50.07 0.44
N ASN A 1086 -4.86 50.52 -0.80
CA ASN A 1086 -5.76 51.52 -1.39
C ASN A 1086 -7.05 50.87 -1.93
N ASP A 1087 -8.11 51.67 -2.01
CA ASP A 1087 -9.46 51.21 -2.34
C ASP A 1087 -9.56 50.55 -3.73
N ALA A 1088 -8.82 51.05 -4.71
CA ALA A 1088 -8.82 50.48 -6.06
C ALA A 1088 -8.06 49.15 -6.14
N ASP A 1089 -6.87 49.07 -5.55
CA ASP A 1089 -6.07 47.85 -5.48
C ASP A 1089 -6.80 46.77 -4.67
N PHE A 1090 -7.55 47.13 -3.61
CA PHE A 1090 -8.39 46.19 -2.87
C PHE A 1090 -9.52 45.61 -3.71
N VAL A 1091 -10.19 46.43 -4.51
CA VAL A 1091 -11.24 45.97 -5.43
C VAL A 1091 -10.66 45.07 -6.52
N GLU A 1092 -9.50 45.40 -7.09
CA GLU A 1092 -8.83 44.56 -8.07
C GLU A 1092 -8.35 43.24 -7.46
N MET A 1093 -7.85 43.27 -6.23
CA MET A 1093 -7.45 42.07 -5.48
C MET A 1093 -8.67 41.18 -5.20
N ALA A 1094 -9.78 41.75 -4.73
CA ALA A 1094 -11.03 41.00 -4.51
C ALA A 1094 -11.64 40.44 -5.81
N ALA A 1095 -11.41 41.10 -6.94
CA ALA A 1095 -11.81 40.62 -8.26
C ALA A 1095 -10.84 39.61 -8.88
N GLY A 1096 -9.76 39.21 -8.17
CA GLY A 1096 -8.73 38.29 -8.66
C GLY A 1096 -7.84 38.86 -9.76
N LYS A 1097 -7.88 40.18 -10.01
CA LYS A 1097 -7.12 40.87 -11.08
C LYS A 1097 -5.75 41.34 -10.62
N LEU A 1098 -5.57 41.55 -9.32
CA LEU A 1098 -4.29 41.94 -8.73
C LEU A 1098 -3.69 40.77 -7.94
N ASN A 1099 -2.49 40.32 -8.36
CA ASN A 1099 -1.76 39.29 -7.62
C ASN A 1099 -1.28 39.83 -6.26
N THR A 1100 -1.74 39.21 -5.18
CA THR A 1100 -1.52 39.63 -3.78
C THR A 1100 -0.04 39.67 -3.40
N GLN A 1101 0.75 38.69 -3.86
CA GLN A 1101 2.19 38.63 -3.57
C GLN A 1101 2.96 39.75 -4.29
N LYS A 1102 2.63 40.01 -5.57
CA LYS A 1102 3.20 41.13 -6.34
C LYS A 1102 2.83 42.48 -5.70
N ALA A 1103 1.58 42.64 -5.28
CA ALA A 1103 1.10 43.86 -4.61
C ALA A 1103 1.80 44.09 -3.25
N PHE A 1104 2.02 43.03 -2.46
CA PHE A 1104 2.81 43.10 -1.24
C PHE A 1104 4.28 43.47 -1.51
N MET A 1105 4.93 42.81 -2.48
CA MET A 1105 6.31 43.09 -2.86
C MET A 1105 6.51 44.50 -3.43
N GLN A 1106 5.49 45.08 -4.05
CA GLN A 1106 5.47 46.46 -4.55
C GLN A 1106 5.12 47.49 -3.46
N GLY A 1107 4.87 47.06 -2.22
CA GLY A 1107 4.48 47.94 -1.11
C GLY A 1107 3.07 48.52 -1.21
N LYS A 1108 2.23 48.01 -2.13
CA LYS A 1108 0.82 48.38 -2.26
C LYS A 1108 -0.04 47.82 -1.13
N ILE A 1109 0.40 46.71 -0.54
CA ILE A 1109 -0.20 46.08 0.63
C ILE A 1109 0.80 46.15 1.78
N LYS A 1110 0.38 46.68 2.91
CA LYS A 1110 1.14 46.61 4.16
C LYS A 1110 0.39 45.73 5.13
N VAL A 1111 1.10 44.80 5.77
CA VAL A 1111 0.50 43.86 6.73
C VAL A 1111 1.22 43.98 8.05
N GLU A 1112 0.47 44.21 9.12
CA GLU A 1112 0.96 44.25 10.50
C GLU A 1112 0.30 43.12 11.31
N TYR A 1113 1.11 42.34 12.03
CA TYR A 1113 0.64 41.18 12.81
C TYR A 1113 0.74 41.42 14.32
N GLY A 1114 -0.29 41.02 15.06
CA GLY A 1114 -0.25 40.93 16.52
C GLY A 1114 0.15 39.52 16.97
N PHE A 1115 1.44 39.28 17.21
CA PHE A 1115 2.06 38.05 17.76
C PHE A 1115 1.60 36.67 17.20
N HIS A 1116 2.55 35.96 16.59
CA HIS A 1116 2.53 34.53 16.19
C HIS A 1116 1.34 34.06 15.31
N VAL A 1117 1.41 34.40 14.02
CA VAL A 1117 0.77 33.61 12.96
C VAL A 1117 1.86 33.17 11.98
N ILE A 1118 2.01 31.85 11.82
CA ILE A 1118 2.87 31.21 10.81
C ILE A 1118 2.14 31.35 9.47
N LEU A 1119 2.79 31.97 8.46
CA LEU A 1119 2.27 32.08 7.10
C LEU A 1119 2.21 30.69 6.43
N GLY A 1120 1.14 29.96 6.68
CA GLY A 1120 0.68 28.83 5.88
C GLY A 1120 -0.61 29.23 5.17
N SER A 1121 -0.53 29.39 3.85
CA SER A 1121 -1.66 29.50 2.91
C SER A 1121 -2.78 30.48 3.30
N VAL A 1122 -2.68 31.73 2.85
CA VAL A 1122 -3.84 32.60 2.64
C VAL A 1122 -4.01 32.73 1.12
N THR A 1123 -4.99 32.00 0.59
CA THR A 1123 -5.60 32.19 -0.72
C THR A 1123 -7.07 32.47 -0.49
#